data_AF-A0A376JXL2-F1
#
_entry.id   AF-A0A376JXL2-F1
#
_cell.length_a   1.000
_cell.length_b   1.000
_cell.length_c   1.000
_cell.angle_alpha   90.00
_cell.angle_beta   90.00
_cell.angle_gamma   90.00
#
_symmetry.space_group_name_H-M   'P 1'
#
loop_
_entity.id
_entity.type
_entity.pdbx_description
1 polymer ?
#
loop_
_entity_poly.entity_id
_entity_poly.type
_entity_poly.pdbx_seq_one_letter_code
_entity_poly.pdbx_strand_id
1 'polypeptide(L)'
;MEKRRSVVWRTSNGTGYTIASRRFVSADQLPLIVLEITITPLDADASVLISTGIDATQTNHGRQHLDETQVRVFGQHLMQGIYTTQDGRSDVAISCCCMVSGDVQQCYTAKERRLQQHTSAQLHAGETVTLQKLVWIDWRDDRQAVLDEWGSASLRQLEMCAQQSYDQLLAVSTENWRQWWQKRRITVNGGEAHDQQALDYALYHLRIMTPAHDERSSIAAKGLTGEGYKGHVFWDTEVFLLPFHLFSDPTVARSLLRYRWHNLPGAQEKARRNGWQGALFPWESARSGEEETPEFAAINIRTGLRQKVASAQAEHHLVADIAWAVIQYWQTTGDESFIAHEGMALLLETAKFWISRAVRVNDRLEIHDVIGPDEYTEHVNNNAFTSYMAYYNVQQALSIARQFGCSDDAFIHRAEMFLKELRLPEIQPDGVLPQDDSFMAKPAINLAKYKAAAGKQTILLDYSRAEVNEMQILKQADVVMLNYMLPEQFSAASCLANLQFYEPRTIHDSSLSKAIHGIVAARCGLLTQSYQFWREGTEIDLGADPHSCDDGIHAAATGAIWLGAIQGFAGVSVRDGELHLNPALPEQWQQLSFPLFWQGCELQVTLDAQRIAIRTSAPVSLRLNGQLISVAEESVFCLGDFILPFNGTATTHQEDE
;
A
#
# COMPACT_ATOMS: atom_id res chain seq x y z
N MET A 1 12.80 -14.71 -4.22
CA MET A 1 13.97 -13.88 -3.90
C MET A 1 14.69 -14.51 -2.72
N GLU A 2 16.03 -14.48 -2.73
CA GLU A 2 16.87 -15.04 -1.67
C GLU A 2 17.68 -13.93 -1.01
N LYS A 3 17.69 -13.88 0.33
CA LYS A 3 18.54 -12.96 1.09
C LYS A 3 19.81 -13.69 1.52
N ARG A 4 20.97 -13.19 1.10
CA ARG A 4 22.30 -13.71 1.46
C ARG A 4 23.05 -12.72 2.33
N ARG A 5 23.84 -13.22 3.28
CA ARG A 5 24.81 -12.45 4.08
C ARG A 5 26.05 -13.30 4.27
N SER A 6 27.22 -12.71 4.07
CA SER A 6 28.52 -13.33 4.38
C SER A 6 29.31 -12.38 5.25
N VAL A 7 29.96 -12.91 6.29
CA VAL A 7 30.84 -12.16 7.18
C VAL A 7 32.06 -12.99 7.54
N VAL A 8 33.23 -12.33 7.57
CA VAL A 8 34.42 -12.86 8.22
C VAL A 8 34.45 -12.25 9.61
N TRP A 9 34.22 -13.09 10.63
CA TRP A 9 34.19 -12.69 12.02
C TRP A 9 35.48 -13.10 12.72
N ARG A 10 36.10 -12.18 13.46
CA ARG A 10 37.21 -12.50 14.35
C ARG A 10 36.76 -12.39 15.79
N THR A 11 37.01 -13.45 16.54
CA THR A 11 36.77 -13.50 18.00
C THR A 11 37.76 -12.58 18.74
N SER A 12 37.46 -12.27 20.00
CA SER A 12 38.33 -11.46 20.88
C SER A 12 39.73 -12.07 21.09
N ASN A 13 39.84 -13.39 20.94
CA ASN A 13 41.05 -14.19 21.03
C ASN A 13 41.77 -14.36 19.67
N GLY A 14 41.29 -13.68 18.62
CA GLY A 14 41.97 -13.59 17.32
C GLY A 14 41.62 -14.68 16.31
N THR A 15 40.91 -15.74 16.72
CA THR A 15 40.46 -16.81 15.81
C THR A 15 39.35 -16.31 14.89
N GLY A 16 39.55 -16.51 13.59
CA GLY A 16 38.66 -16.13 12.50
C GLY A 16 37.69 -17.23 12.10
N TYR A 17 36.51 -16.82 11.66
CA TYR A 17 35.44 -17.67 11.16
C TYR A 17 34.82 -17.01 9.92
N THR A 18 34.54 -17.80 8.89
CA THR A 18 33.59 -17.40 7.85
C THR A 18 32.20 -17.85 8.28
N ILE A 19 31.26 -16.93 8.29
CA ILE A 19 29.84 -17.22 8.54
C ILE A 19 29.06 -16.73 7.34
N ALA A 20 28.44 -17.67 6.60
CA ALA A 20 27.50 -17.32 5.55
C ALA A 20 26.09 -17.75 5.95
N SER A 21 25.10 -16.96 5.54
CA SER A 21 23.70 -17.29 5.72
C SER A 21 22.92 -16.97 4.47
N ARG A 22 21.96 -17.82 4.15
CA ARG A 22 21.01 -17.63 3.07
C ARG A 22 19.61 -18.02 3.54
N ARG A 23 18.60 -17.30 3.09
CA ARG A 23 17.20 -17.58 3.46
C ARG A 23 16.21 -17.05 2.44
N PHE A 24 15.05 -17.67 2.40
CA PHE A 24 13.90 -17.19 1.66
C PHE A 24 12.59 -17.61 2.34
N VAL A 25 11.53 -16.85 2.06
CA VAL A 25 10.14 -17.27 2.30
C VAL A 25 9.63 -17.83 0.98
N SER A 26 9.00 -19.00 1.00
CA SER A 26 8.54 -19.67 -0.22
C SER A 26 7.40 -18.86 -0.87
N ALA A 27 7.52 -18.62 -2.18
CA ALA A 27 6.47 -17.97 -2.97
C ALA A 27 5.40 -18.97 -3.47
N ASP A 28 5.60 -20.27 -3.22
CA ASP A 28 4.71 -21.35 -3.63
C ASP A 28 3.95 -21.92 -2.41
N GLN A 29 4.70 -22.27 -1.36
CA GLN A 29 4.15 -22.73 -0.08
C GLN A 29 4.26 -21.62 0.96
N LEU A 30 3.29 -20.70 1.00
CA LEU A 30 3.36 -19.47 1.80
C LEU A 30 3.76 -19.67 3.29
N PRO A 31 3.36 -20.75 4.00
CA PRO A 31 3.80 -21.01 5.37
C PRO A 31 5.30 -21.31 5.56
N LEU A 32 6.02 -21.68 4.49
CA LEU A 32 7.37 -22.22 4.54
C LEU A 32 8.44 -21.10 4.50
N ILE A 33 9.32 -21.13 5.49
CA ILE A 33 10.55 -20.33 5.55
C ILE A 33 11.74 -21.29 5.60
N VAL A 34 12.74 -21.06 4.76
CA VAL A 34 13.95 -21.90 4.70
C VAL A 34 15.17 -21.03 4.96
N LEU A 35 16.04 -21.51 5.84
CA LEU A 35 17.29 -20.86 6.20
C LEU A 35 18.44 -21.87 6.12
N GLU A 36 19.60 -21.41 5.71
CA GLU A 36 20.85 -22.15 5.80
C GLU A 36 21.94 -21.23 6.37
N ILE A 37 22.74 -21.76 7.29
CA ILE A 37 23.89 -21.08 7.87
C ILE A 37 25.09 -22.02 7.76
N THR A 38 26.21 -21.52 7.25
CA THR A 38 27.49 -22.21 7.24
C THR A 38 28.48 -21.51 8.15
N ILE A 39 29.27 -22.29 8.88
CA ILE A 39 30.32 -21.80 9.76
C ILE A 39 31.61 -22.57 9.45
N THR A 40 32.67 -21.84 9.13
CA THR A 40 33.99 -22.40 8.81
C THR A 40 35.04 -21.72 9.69
N PRO A 41 35.70 -22.43 10.63
CA PRO A 41 36.84 -21.88 11.35
C PRO A 41 38.03 -21.74 10.39
N LEU A 42 38.73 -20.62 10.44
CA LEU A 42 39.79 -20.28 9.47
C LEU A 42 41.18 -20.63 9.98
N ASP A 43 41.44 -20.38 11.27
CA ASP A 43 42.81 -20.36 11.80
C ASP A 43 43.18 -21.60 12.63
N ALA A 44 42.21 -22.27 13.23
CA ALA A 44 42.42 -23.41 14.12
C ALA A 44 41.17 -24.27 14.26
N ASP A 45 41.33 -25.48 14.75
CA ASP A 45 40.23 -26.36 15.12
C ASP A 45 39.33 -25.69 16.17
N ALA A 46 38.02 -25.92 16.08
CA ALA A 46 37.03 -25.24 16.88
C ALA A 46 35.89 -26.16 17.33
N SER A 47 35.43 -25.94 18.55
CA SER A 47 34.16 -26.46 19.05
C SER A 47 33.07 -25.42 18.80
N VAL A 48 32.11 -25.74 17.94
CA VAL A 48 31.00 -24.84 17.59
C VAL A 48 29.72 -25.31 18.28
N LEU A 49 29.09 -24.42 19.04
CA LEU A 49 27.76 -24.63 19.63
C LEU A 49 26.72 -23.82 18.86
N ILE A 50 25.75 -24.49 18.27
CA ILE A 50 24.64 -23.90 17.54
C ILE A 50 23.39 -24.05 18.40
N SER A 51 22.73 -22.93 18.73
CA SER A 51 21.43 -22.93 19.41
C SER A 51 20.37 -22.34 18.50
N THR A 52 19.32 -23.10 18.20
CA THR A 52 18.26 -22.69 17.27
C THR A 52 16.93 -23.33 17.63
N GLY A 53 15.82 -22.69 17.30
CA GLY A 53 14.49 -23.28 17.50
C GLY A 53 13.40 -22.23 17.38
N ILE A 54 12.39 -22.33 18.23
CA ILE A 54 11.25 -21.42 18.30
C ILE A 54 11.45 -20.52 19.52
N ASP A 55 11.39 -19.22 19.30
CA ASP A 55 11.34 -18.23 20.37
C ASP A 55 10.05 -17.44 20.26
N ALA A 56 9.03 -17.82 21.02
CA ALA A 56 7.78 -17.08 21.10
C ALA A 56 7.80 -16.02 22.21
N THR A 57 8.96 -15.72 22.83
CA THR A 57 9.06 -14.63 23.83
C THR A 57 9.01 -13.24 23.22
N GLN A 58 9.11 -13.15 21.89
CA GLN A 58 9.08 -11.92 21.13
C GLN A 58 7.83 -11.09 21.47
N THR A 59 8.02 -9.78 21.54
CA THR A 59 6.99 -8.81 21.90
C THR A 59 6.89 -7.72 20.84
N ASN A 60 5.69 -7.20 20.62
CA ASN A 60 5.50 -6.01 19.80
C ASN A 60 5.48 -4.77 20.70
N HIS A 61 6.50 -3.90 20.59
CA HIS A 61 6.72 -2.75 21.48
C HIS A 61 6.58 -3.11 22.99
N GLY A 62 7.10 -4.27 23.39
CA GLY A 62 7.03 -4.76 24.78
C GLY A 62 5.72 -5.45 25.17
N ARG A 63 4.75 -5.58 24.25
CA ARG A 63 3.51 -6.35 24.47
C ARG A 63 3.65 -7.79 24.02
N GLN A 64 3.30 -8.72 24.90
CA GLN A 64 3.17 -10.14 24.57
C GLN A 64 1.87 -10.37 23.78
N HIS A 65 1.93 -11.21 22.74
CA HIS A 65 0.75 -11.56 21.95
C HIS A 65 0.39 -13.04 21.97
N LEU A 66 1.28 -13.91 22.46
CA LEU A 66 1.15 -15.37 22.37
C LEU A 66 1.29 -16.02 23.74
N ASP A 67 0.28 -16.79 24.15
CA ASP A 67 0.29 -17.62 25.34
C ASP A 67 0.55 -19.08 24.94
N GLU A 68 1.45 -19.75 25.67
CA GLU A 68 1.86 -21.13 25.37
C GLU A 68 0.74 -22.12 25.68
N THR A 69 0.41 -22.95 24.70
CA THR A 69 -0.53 -24.07 24.87
C THR A 69 0.22 -25.40 24.90
N GLN A 70 1.10 -25.64 23.92
CA GLN A 70 1.86 -26.88 23.82
C GLN A 70 3.22 -26.61 23.18
N VAL A 71 4.30 -27.14 23.78
CA VAL A 71 5.64 -27.17 23.17
C VAL A 71 6.17 -28.59 23.19
N ARG A 72 6.61 -29.10 22.04
CA ARG A 72 6.98 -30.51 21.91
C ARG A 72 8.05 -30.76 20.83
N VAL A 73 8.90 -31.75 21.10
CA VAL A 73 9.83 -32.35 20.14
C VAL A 73 9.25 -33.67 19.64
N PHE A 74 9.33 -33.92 18.34
CA PHE A 74 8.87 -35.13 17.66
C PHE A 74 10.05 -35.77 16.92
N GLY A 75 10.18 -37.11 17.06
CA GLY A 75 11.19 -37.89 16.34
C GLY A 75 12.65 -37.48 16.56
N GLN A 76 12.95 -36.65 17.57
CA GLN A 76 14.28 -36.04 17.80
C GLN A 76 14.81 -35.16 16.65
N HIS A 77 13.93 -34.54 15.86
CA HIS A 77 14.36 -33.61 14.79
C HIS A 77 13.30 -32.55 14.42
N LEU A 78 12.03 -32.78 14.74
CA LEU A 78 10.93 -31.81 14.56
C LEU A 78 10.58 -31.15 15.89
N MET A 79 10.37 -29.84 15.87
CA MET A 79 9.95 -29.04 17.02
C MET A 79 8.66 -28.30 16.68
N GLN A 80 7.68 -28.29 17.58
CA GLN A 80 6.45 -27.49 17.44
C GLN A 80 6.14 -26.76 18.73
N GLY A 81 5.79 -25.48 18.59
CA GLY A 81 5.10 -24.69 19.60
C GLY A 81 3.74 -24.27 19.09
N ILE A 82 2.69 -24.60 19.83
CA ILE A 82 1.32 -24.14 19.62
C ILE A 82 1.01 -23.09 20.69
N TYR A 83 0.55 -21.94 20.21
CA TYR A 83 0.25 -20.77 21.02
C TYR A 83 -1.17 -20.27 20.72
N THR A 84 -1.75 -19.56 21.67
CA THR A 84 -3.03 -18.87 21.51
C THR A 84 -2.81 -17.37 21.66
N THR A 85 -3.50 -16.55 20.86
CA THR A 85 -3.45 -15.09 21.01
C THR A 85 -4.04 -14.67 22.36
N GLN A 86 -3.54 -13.59 22.96
CA GLN A 86 -3.99 -13.17 24.30
C GLN A 86 -5.49 -12.79 24.39
N ASP A 87 -6.12 -12.47 23.27
CA ASP A 87 -7.57 -12.25 23.18
C ASP A 87 -8.36 -13.55 23.05
N GLY A 88 -7.68 -14.70 22.97
CA GLY A 88 -8.24 -16.03 22.83
C GLY A 88 -8.84 -16.33 21.46
N ARG A 89 -8.70 -15.45 20.46
CA ARG A 89 -9.39 -15.54 19.16
C ARG A 89 -8.72 -16.49 18.16
N SER A 90 -7.40 -16.63 18.23
CA SER A 90 -6.64 -17.40 17.24
C SER A 90 -5.63 -18.33 17.90
N ASP A 91 -5.33 -19.44 17.23
CA ASP A 91 -4.20 -20.30 17.54
C ASP A 91 -3.14 -20.17 16.44
N VAL A 92 -1.87 -20.26 16.84
CA VAL A 92 -0.70 -20.20 15.95
C VAL A 92 0.20 -21.40 16.24
N ALA A 93 0.52 -22.17 15.21
CA ALA A 93 1.47 -23.26 15.26
C ALA A 93 2.75 -22.83 14.55
N ILE A 94 3.85 -22.77 15.29
CA ILE A 94 5.19 -22.60 14.73
C ILE A 94 5.86 -23.96 14.80
N SER A 95 6.19 -24.53 13.65
CA SER A 95 6.90 -25.81 13.55
C SER A 95 8.26 -25.59 12.88
N CYS A 96 9.31 -26.27 13.33
CA CYS A 96 10.60 -26.23 12.65
C CYS A 96 11.37 -27.54 12.69
N CYS A 97 12.18 -27.74 11.65
CA CYS A 97 13.12 -28.85 11.48
C CYS A 97 14.53 -28.27 11.39
N CYS A 98 15.43 -28.70 12.27
CA CYS A 98 16.79 -28.17 12.38
C CYS A 98 17.81 -29.28 12.13
N MET A 99 18.41 -29.29 10.94
CA MET A 99 19.36 -30.30 10.50
C MET A 99 20.77 -29.71 10.51
N VAL A 100 21.71 -30.34 11.23
CA VAL A 100 23.11 -29.93 11.28
C VAL A 100 23.96 -31.03 10.66
N SER A 101 24.83 -30.67 9.71
CA SER A 101 25.71 -31.61 9.01
C SER A 101 26.82 -32.15 9.92
N GLY A 102 27.26 -33.39 9.65
CA GLY A 102 28.40 -34.01 10.34
C GLY A 102 28.01 -34.83 11.56
N ASP A 103 29.01 -35.33 12.28
CA ASP A 103 28.81 -36.04 13.55
C ASP A 103 28.65 -35.02 14.68
N VAL A 104 27.43 -34.91 15.22
CA VAL A 104 27.06 -33.87 16.17
C VAL A 104 26.31 -34.43 17.36
N GLN A 105 26.51 -33.80 18.52
CA GLN A 105 25.73 -34.08 19.72
C GLN A 105 24.58 -33.07 19.80
N GLN A 106 23.36 -33.55 20.02
CA GLN A 106 22.16 -32.69 20.10
C GLN A 106 21.33 -32.92 21.36
N CYS A 107 20.80 -31.83 21.92
CA CYS A 107 19.82 -31.87 23.00
C CYS A 107 18.79 -30.75 22.85
N TYR A 108 17.71 -30.81 23.63
CA TYR A 108 16.60 -29.87 23.55
C TYR A 108 16.30 -29.23 24.90
N THR A 109 15.87 -27.97 24.87
CA THR A 109 15.35 -27.27 26.04
C THR A 109 14.01 -26.62 25.70
N ALA A 110 13.10 -26.62 26.68
CA ALA A 110 11.82 -25.92 26.59
C ALA A 110 11.67 -25.07 27.85
N LYS A 111 11.58 -23.75 27.70
CA LYS A 111 11.44 -22.81 28.82
C LYS A 111 10.87 -21.48 28.34
N GLU A 112 9.96 -20.89 29.11
CA GLU A 112 9.44 -19.53 28.88
C GLU A 112 8.93 -19.32 27.44
N ARG A 113 8.04 -20.18 26.89
CA ARG A 113 7.56 -20.04 25.49
C ARG A 113 8.65 -20.19 24.43
N ARG A 114 9.78 -20.81 24.77
CA ARG A 114 10.88 -21.14 23.85
C ARG A 114 11.07 -22.65 23.79
N LEU A 115 11.35 -23.14 22.60
CA LEU A 115 11.73 -24.52 22.33
C LEU A 115 12.99 -24.51 21.48
N GLN A 116 14.11 -24.95 22.03
CA GLN A 116 15.42 -24.83 21.41
C GLN A 116 16.09 -26.20 21.25
N GLN A 117 16.77 -26.38 20.12
CA GLN A 117 17.78 -27.41 19.87
C GLN A 117 19.16 -26.79 20.10
N HIS A 118 20.00 -27.50 20.83
CA HIS A 118 21.41 -27.18 21.01
C HIS A 118 22.24 -28.27 20.36
N THR A 119 23.13 -27.90 19.45
CA THR A 119 23.98 -28.82 18.71
C THR A 119 25.44 -28.45 18.87
N SER A 120 26.27 -29.41 19.28
CA SER A 120 27.72 -29.24 19.38
C SER A 120 28.42 -30.00 18.26
N ALA A 121 29.31 -29.32 17.55
CA ALA A 121 30.15 -29.88 16.49
C ALA A 121 31.63 -29.60 16.78
N GLN A 122 32.50 -30.57 16.52
CA GLN A 122 33.96 -30.39 16.50
C GLN A 122 34.38 -30.24 15.04
N LEU A 123 35.12 -29.18 14.73
CA LEU A 123 35.53 -28.86 13.35
C LEU A 123 37.03 -28.66 13.29
N HIS A 124 37.65 -29.21 12.25
CA HIS A 124 39.01 -28.85 11.90
C HIS A 124 39.07 -27.49 11.20
N ALA A 125 40.21 -26.81 11.26
CA ALA A 125 40.42 -25.58 10.48
C ALA A 125 40.12 -25.82 8.98
N GLY A 126 39.26 -24.99 8.39
CA GLY A 126 38.78 -25.10 7.01
C GLY A 126 37.56 -26.03 6.81
N GLU A 127 37.19 -26.82 7.81
CA GLU A 127 35.99 -27.67 7.76
C GLU A 127 34.71 -26.86 8.00
N THR A 128 33.65 -27.12 7.24
CA THR A 128 32.41 -26.34 7.32
C THR A 128 31.29 -27.16 7.93
N VAL A 129 30.67 -26.62 8.99
CA VAL A 129 29.37 -27.10 9.47
C VAL A 129 28.24 -26.31 8.81
N THR A 130 27.17 -27.00 8.44
CA THR A 130 25.96 -26.41 7.84
C THR A 130 24.76 -26.69 8.73
N LEU A 131 24.04 -25.66 9.13
CA LEU A 131 22.69 -25.74 9.69
C LEU A 131 21.69 -25.43 8.58
N GLN A 132 20.81 -26.37 8.26
CA GLN A 132 19.60 -26.11 7.50
C GLN A 132 18.40 -26.08 8.45
N LYS A 133 17.62 -25.00 8.40
CA LYS A 133 16.40 -24.83 9.19
C LYS A 133 15.22 -24.58 8.28
N LEU A 134 14.20 -25.43 8.40
CA LEU A 134 12.89 -25.20 7.79
C LEU A 134 11.92 -24.80 8.89
N VAL A 135 11.07 -23.82 8.61
CA VAL A 135 10.01 -23.34 9.51
C VAL A 135 8.70 -23.35 8.75
N TRP A 136 7.65 -23.83 9.40
CA TRP A 136 6.28 -23.77 8.93
C TRP A 136 5.45 -23.01 9.95
N ILE A 137 4.82 -21.92 9.52
CA ILE A 137 3.93 -21.12 10.36
C ILE A 137 2.50 -21.30 9.86
N ASP A 138 1.66 -21.88 10.71
CA ASP A 138 0.24 -22.04 10.46
C ASP A 138 -0.57 -21.32 11.53
N TRP A 139 -1.78 -20.87 11.18
CA TRP A 139 -2.67 -20.21 12.13
C TRP A 139 -4.13 -20.53 11.81
N ARG A 140 -4.99 -20.40 12.82
CA ARG A 140 -6.44 -20.55 12.67
C ARG A 140 -7.18 -19.60 13.60
N ASP A 141 -8.33 -19.11 13.16
CA ASP A 141 -9.31 -18.37 13.98
C ASP A 141 -10.58 -19.21 14.23
N ASP A 142 -10.85 -20.21 13.39
CA ASP A 142 -11.79 -21.28 13.70
C ASP A 142 -11.10 -22.38 14.53
N ARG A 143 -11.82 -22.91 15.51
CA ARG A 143 -11.37 -24.02 16.36
C ARG A 143 -12.25 -25.26 16.16
N GLN A 144 -12.76 -25.47 14.96
CA GLN A 144 -13.62 -26.63 14.68
C GLN A 144 -12.81 -27.93 14.74
N ALA A 145 -11.59 -27.92 14.17
CA ALA A 145 -10.68 -29.05 14.25
C ALA A 145 -10.05 -29.18 15.65
N VAL A 146 -9.83 -30.41 16.11
CA VAL A 146 -9.11 -30.69 17.35
C VAL A 146 -7.68 -30.15 17.24
N LEU A 147 -7.18 -29.50 18.30
CA LEU A 147 -5.87 -28.82 18.32
C LEU A 147 -4.73 -29.74 17.83
N ASP A 148 -4.69 -30.97 18.33
CA ASP A 148 -3.67 -31.95 17.98
C ASP A 148 -3.75 -32.40 16.51
N GLU A 149 -4.95 -32.47 15.92
CA GLU A 149 -5.13 -32.86 14.52
C GLU A 149 -4.62 -31.77 13.58
N TRP A 150 -4.96 -30.51 13.86
CA TRP A 150 -4.48 -29.34 13.12
C TRP A 150 -2.96 -29.17 13.28
N GLY A 151 -2.44 -29.22 14.51
CA GLY A 151 -1.01 -29.17 14.78
C GLY A 151 -0.24 -30.29 14.08
N SER A 152 -0.78 -31.51 14.06
CA SER A 152 -0.16 -32.63 13.34
C SER A 152 -0.20 -32.45 11.82
N ALA A 153 -1.21 -31.76 11.27
CA ALA A 153 -1.29 -31.49 9.84
C ALA A 153 -0.18 -30.55 9.37
N SER A 154 0.08 -29.46 10.11
CA SER A 154 1.18 -28.54 9.80
C SER A 154 2.56 -29.21 9.92
N LEU A 155 2.74 -30.08 10.92
CA LEU A 155 3.97 -30.88 11.07
C LEU A 155 4.22 -31.82 9.87
N ARG A 156 3.18 -32.50 9.37
CA ARG A 156 3.31 -33.38 8.19
C ARG A 156 3.76 -32.61 6.94
N GLN A 157 3.24 -31.39 6.74
CA GLN A 157 3.68 -30.54 5.63
C GLN A 157 5.17 -30.18 5.74
N LEU A 158 5.60 -29.77 6.94
CA LEU A 158 7.01 -29.49 7.21
C LEU A 158 7.91 -30.72 6.98
N GLU A 159 7.49 -31.90 7.43
CA GLU A 159 8.24 -33.16 7.28
C GLU A 159 8.43 -33.53 5.80
N MET A 160 7.41 -33.32 4.96
CA MET A 160 7.52 -33.50 3.50
C MET A 160 8.55 -32.53 2.89
N CYS A 161 8.56 -31.28 3.31
CA CYS A 161 9.53 -30.29 2.83
C CYS A 161 10.95 -30.59 3.30
N ALA A 162 11.11 -31.17 4.49
CA ALA A 162 12.40 -31.56 5.05
C ALA A 162 13.08 -32.70 4.26
N GLN A 163 12.35 -33.42 3.40
CA GLN A 163 12.94 -34.41 2.48
C GLN A 163 13.65 -33.78 1.27
N GLN A 164 13.57 -32.46 1.11
CA GLN A 164 14.16 -31.72 0.00
C GLN A 164 15.33 -30.84 0.47
N SER A 165 16.30 -30.61 -0.42
CA SER A 165 17.40 -29.70 -0.16
C SER A 165 16.96 -28.23 -0.22
N TYR A 166 17.77 -27.34 0.37
CA TYR A 166 17.55 -25.90 0.28
C TYR A 166 17.40 -25.44 -1.18
N ASP A 167 18.29 -25.92 -2.06
CA ASP A 167 18.32 -25.51 -3.46
C ASP A 167 17.10 -26.02 -4.24
N GLN A 168 16.58 -27.21 -3.91
CA GLN A 168 15.34 -27.74 -4.51
C GLN A 168 14.14 -26.86 -4.15
N LEU A 169 13.98 -26.53 -2.86
CA LEU A 169 12.91 -25.66 -2.39
C LEU A 169 13.05 -24.22 -2.95
N LEU A 170 14.28 -23.71 -3.03
CA LEU A 170 14.56 -22.40 -3.62
C LEU A 170 14.26 -22.38 -5.11
N ALA A 171 14.52 -23.47 -5.85
CA ALA A 171 14.23 -23.54 -7.29
C ALA A 171 12.74 -23.38 -7.58
N VAL A 172 11.87 -24.02 -6.79
CA VAL A 172 10.40 -23.86 -6.90
C VAL A 172 9.98 -22.40 -6.66
N SER A 173 10.48 -21.79 -5.57
CA SER A 173 10.22 -20.36 -5.29
C SER A 173 10.77 -19.45 -6.39
N THR A 174 11.95 -19.76 -6.95
CA THR A 174 12.60 -18.99 -8.01
C THR A 174 11.79 -19.02 -9.30
N GLU A 175 11.29 -20.18 -9.69
CA GLU A 175 10.42 -20.32 -10.87
C GLU A 175 9.12 -19.52 -10.71
N ASN A 176 8.50 -19.61 -9.54
CA ASN A 176 7.33 -18.82 -9.19
C ASN A 176 7.62 -17.30 -9.26
N TRP A 177 8.79 -16.85 -8.77
CA TRP A 177 9.24 -15.47 -8.93
C TRP A 177 9.47 -15.07 -10.38
N ARG A 178 10.09 -15.95 -11.19
CA ARG A 178 10.35 -15.71 -12.61
C ARG A 178 9.06 -15.48 -13.39
N GLN A 179 8.07 -16.36 -13.22
CA GLN A 179 6.76 -16.25 -13.88
C GLN A 179 6.04 -14.94 -13.51
N TRP A 180 6.10 -14.58 -12.23
CA TRP A 180 5.48 -13.34 -11.77
C TRP A 180 6.15 -12.09 -12.37
N TRP A 181 7.49 -12.04 -12.37
CA TRP A 181 8.26 -10.92 -12.93
C TRP A 181 8.03 -10.75 -14.42
N GLN A 182 7.98 -11.85 -15.18
CA GLN A 182 7.75 -11.81 -16.63
C GLN A 182 6.45 -11.09 -17.02
N LYS A 183 5.43 -11.13 -16.15
CA LYS A 183 4.13 -10.54 -16.42
C LYS A 183 3.93 -9.12 -15.87
N ARG A 184 4.86 -8.63 -15.04
CA ARG A 184 4.61 -7.43 -14.21
C ARG A 184 5.77 -6.43 -14.16
N ARG A 185 6.96 -6.82 -14.65
CA ARG A 185 8.14 -5.95 -14.58
C ARG A 185 7.96 -4.73 -15.49
N ILE A 186 8.29 -3.57 -14.94
CA ILE A 186 8.44 -2.33 -15.69
C ILE A 186 9.91 -2.13 -15.99
N THR A 187 10.25 -1.75 -17.21
CA THR A 187 11.62 -1.44 -17.60
C THR A 187 11.74 0.00 -18.07
N VAL A 188 12.72 0.71 -17.53
CA VAL A 188 13.14 2.04 -17.99
C VAL A 188 14.52 1.92 -18.61
N ASN A 189 14.68 2.46 -19.81
CA ASN A 189 15.97 2.66 -20.46
C ASN A 189 16.30 4.17 -20.46
N GLY A 190 17.58 4.49 -20.27
CA GLY A 190 18.00 5.84 -19.88
C GLY A 190 17.89 6.05 -18.37
N GLY A 191 18.10 7.27 -17.90
CA GLY A 191 18.04 7.62 -16.49
C GLY A 191 19.21 7.10 -15.66
N GLU A 192 19.07 7.16 -14.34
CA GLU A 192 20.03 6.59 -13.40
C GLU A 192 19.69 5.12 -13.13
N ALA A 193 20.70 4.29 -12.82
CA ALA A 193 20.48 2.89 -12.43
C ALA A 193 19.51 2.74 -11.24
N HIS A 194 19.44 3.77 -10.40
CA HIS A 194 18.50 3.88 -9.28
C HIS A 194 17.02 3.85 -9.72
N ASP A 195 16.66 4.36 -10.91
CA ASP A 195 15.27 4.43 -11.35
C ASP A 195 14.69 3.02 -11.58
N GLN A 196 15.44 2.18 -12.30
CA GLN A 196 15.07 0.79 -12.51
C GLN A 196 15.04 0.01 -11.19
N GLN A 197 16.01 0.28 -10.31
CA GLN A 197 16.07 -0.34 -8.98
C GLN A 197 14.84 0.05 -8.14
N ALA A 198 14.40 1.31 -8.17
CA ALA A 198 13.25 1.78 -7.43
C ALA A 198 11.94 1.13 -7.92
N LEU A 199 11.78 0.96 -9.24
CA LEU A 199 10.64 0.25 -9.81
C LEU A 199 10.63 -1.25 -9.45
N ASP A 200 11.79 -1.91 -9.55
CA ASP A 200 11.91 -3.32 -9.13
C ASP A 200 11.71 -3.47 -7.61
N TYR A 201 12.19 -2.53 -6.80
CA TYR A 201 11.90 -2.48 -5.36
C TYR A 201 10.41 -2.34 -5.08
N ALA A 202 9.75 -1.41 -5.79
CA ALA A 202 8.32 -1.16 -5.64
C ALA A 202 7.51 -2.43 -5.95
N LEU A 203 7.77 -3.06 -7.08
CA LEU A 203 7.10 -4.28 -7.52
C LEU A 203 7.37 -5.46 -6.56
N TYR A 204 8.61 -5.60 -6.08
CA TYR A 204 8.93 -6.61 -5.07
C TYR A 204 8.08 -6.44 -3.80
N HIS A 205 8.02 -5.23 -3.25
CA HIS A 205 7.27 -4.95 -2.03
C HIS A 205 5.76 -5.08 -2.23
N LEU A 206 5.20 -4.54 -3.32
CA LEU A 206 3.79 -4.70 -3.70
C LEU A 206 3.39 -6.18 -3.73
N ARG A 207 4.27 -7.06 -4.20
CA ARG A 207 3.99 -8.50 -4.18
C ARG A 207 3.97 -9.08 -2.77
N ILE A 208 5.04 -8.88 -1.99
CA ILE A 208 5.22 -9.60 -0.72
C ILE A 208 4.28 -9.10 0.39
N MET A 209 3.77 -7.88 0.28
CA MET A 209 2.83 -7.30 1.24
C MET A 209 1.38 -7.67 0.96
N THR A 210 1.09 -8.21 -0.23
CA THR A 210 -0.29 -8.45 -0.66
C THR A 210 -0.79 -9.82 -0.25
N PRO A 211 -1.85 -9.91 0.57
CA PRO A 211 -2.41 -11.18 1.03
C PRO A 211 -3.35 -11.80 -0.03
N ALA A 212 -2.84 -12.08 -1.22
CA ALA A 212 -3.63 -12.59 -2.36
C ALA A 212 -4.35 -13.94 -2.10
N HIS A 213 -4.04 -14.62 -0.99
CA HIS A 213 -4.58 -15.91 -0.60
C HIS A 213 -5.77 -15.83 0.37
N ASP A 214 -6.07 -14.66 0.94
CA ASP A 214 -7.17 -14.48 1.90
C ASP A 214 -7.83 -13.11 1.75
N GLU A 215 -9.04 -13.10 1.17
CA GLU A 215 -9.87 -11.89 0.99
C GLU A 215 -10.41 -11.30 2.30
N ARG A 216 -10.18 -11.93 3.45
CA ARG A 216 -10.44 -11.36 4.78
C ARG A 216 -9.26 -10.55 5.30
N SER A 217 -8.18 -10.44 4.52
CA SER A 217 -7.01 -9.62 4.80
C SER A 217 -6.78 -8.58 3.70
N SER A 218 -6.12 -7.49 4.05
CA SER A 218 -5.73 -6.42 3.11
C SER A 218 -4.34 -5.90 3.45
N ILE A 219 -3.85 -4.91 2.70
CA ILE A 219 -2.46 -4.45 2.79
C ILE A 219 -2.33 -3.39 3.89
N ALA A 220 -1.49 -3.68 4.88
CA ALA A 220 -1.22 -2.73 5.96
C ALA A 220 -0.31 -1.58 5.51
N ALA A 221 -0.38 -0.43 6.20
CA ALA A 221 0.43 0.76 5.89
C ALA A 221 1.95 0.51 5.91
N LYS A 222 2.41 -0.51 6.65
CA LYS A 222 3.81 -0.97 6.71
C LYS A 222 4.04 -2.39 6.16
N GLY A 223 3.05 -2.92 5.44
CA GLY A 223 3.01 -4.32 5.05
C GLY A 223 3.19 -5.25 6.25
N LEU A 224 4.00 -6.29 6.09
CA LEU A 224 4.44 -7.20 7.17
C LEU A 224 5.92 -7.01 7.50
N THR A 225 6.42 -5.77 7.39
CA THR A 225 7.87 -5.48 7.44
C THR A 225 8.32 -4.81 8.73
N GLY A 226 7.39 -4.40 9.59
CA GLY A 226 7.66 -3.77 10.87
C GLY A 226 6.37 -3.55 11.66
N GLU A 227 6.50 -2.92 12.83
CA GLU A 227 5.41 -2.75 13.79
C GLU A 227 4.73 -1.38 13.70
N GLY A 228 5.26 -0.47 12.87
CA GLY A 228 4.64 0.81 12.59
C GLY A 228 3.21 0.62 12.09
N TYR A 229 2.28 1.41 12.63
CA TYR A 229 0.85 1.27 12.37
C TYR A 229 0.26 -0.13 12.63
N LYS A 230 0.96 -1.01 13.38
CA LYS A 230 0.45 -2.26 13.96
C LYS A 230 -0.17 -3.27 12.97
N GLY A 231 0.17 -3.17 11.68
CA GLY A 231 -0.47 -4.00 10.64
C GLY A 231 -1.88 -3.55 10.27
N HIS A 232 -2.27 -2.32 10.59
CA HIS A 232 -3.58 -1.76 10.26
C HIS A 232 -3.65 -1.30 8.80
N VAL A 233 -4.86 -1.40 8.25
CA VAL A 233 -5.24 -1.07 6.87
C VAL A 233 -5.93 0.29 6.86
N PHE A 234 -5.41 1.20 6.05
CA PHE A 234 -5.88 2.57 5.85
C PHE A 234 -6.41 2.74 4.42
N TRP A 235 -6.83 3.96 4.06
CA TRP A 235 -7.13 4.37 2.67
C TRP A 235 -5.97 4.13 1.69
N ASP A 236 -4.75 4.03 2.22
CA ASP A 236 -3.52 3.61 1.56
C ASP A 236 -3.73 2.45 0.57
N THR A 237 -4.50 1.43 0.96
CA THR A 237 -4.77 0.29 0.09
C THR A 237 -5.56 0.70 -1.13
N GLU A 238 -6.70 1.33 -0.94
CA GLU A 238 -7.64 1.64 -2.01
C GLU A 238 -7.06 2.67 -3.00
N VAL A 239 -6.31 3.66 -2.51
CA VAL A 239 -5.81 4.77 -3.33
C VAL A 239 -4.44 4.49 -3.94
N PHE A 240 -3.52 3.88 -3.20
CA PHE A 240 -2.10 3.80 -3.62
C PHE A 240 -1.65 2.40 -4.05
N LEU A 241 -2.29 1.34 -3.55
CA LEU A 241 -1.83 -0.05 -3.76
C LEU A 241 -2.73 -0.81 -4.74
N LEU A 242 -4.05 -0.68 -4.57
CA LEU A 242 -5.05 -1.33 -5.40
C LEU A 242 -4.88 -1.00 -6.90
N PRO A 243 -4.51 0.22 -7.33
CA PRO A 243 -4.30 0.50 -8.74
C PRO A 243 -3.28 -0.41 -9.42
N PHE A 244 -2.18 -0.78 -8.74
CA PHE A 244 -1.24 -1.74 -9.30
C PHE A 244 -1.92 -3.09 -9.59
N HIS A 245 -2.75 -3.57 -8.67
CA HIS A 245 -3.48 -4.83 -8.83
C HIS A 245 -4.57 -4.74 -9.89
N LEU A 246 -5.24 -3.59 -10.05
CA LEU A 246 -6.22 -3.37 -11.12
C LEU A 246 -5.64 -3.69 -12.49
N PHE A 247 -4.41 -3.24 -12.76
CA PHE A 247 -3.76 -3.39 -14.06
C PHE A 247 -2.81 -4.60 -14.14
N SER A 248 -2.68 -5.41 -13.10
CA SER A 248 -1.75 -6.56 -13.11
C SER A 248 -2.39 -7.89 -12.72
N ASP A 249 -3.41 -7.86 -11.86
CA ASP A 249 -4.16 -9.03 -11.42
C ASP A 249 -5.51 -8.60 -10.79
N PRO A 250 -6.57 -8.41 -11.60
CA PRO A 250 -7.86 -7.97 -11.10
C PRO A 250 -8.49 -8.87 -10.03
N THR A 251 -8.12 -10.16 -9.98
CA THR A 251 -8.62 -11.08 -8.95
C THR A 251 -8.13 -10.67 -7.56
N VAL A 252 -6.89 -10.19 -7.49
CA VAL A 252 -6.31 -9.65 -6.25
C VAL A 252 -6.98 -8.34 -5.87
N ALA A 253 -7.20 -7.43 -6.84
CA ALA A 253 -7.92 -6.18 -6.57
C ALA A 253 -9.35 -6.43 -6.05
N ARG A 254 -10.06 -7.41 -6.63
CA ARG A 254 -11.37 -7.86 -6.13
C ARG A 254 -11.28 -8.33 -4.68
N SER A 255 -10.27 -9.12 -4.35
CA SER A 255 -10.05 -9.65 -2.99
C SER A 255 -9.81 -8.53 -1.97
N LEU A 256 -9.03 -7.50 -2.34
CA LEU A 256 -8.80 -6.32 -1.50
C LEU A 256 -10.09 -5.51 -1.23
N LEU A 257 -10.99 -5.40 -2.22
CA LEU A 257 -12.30 -4.77 -1.99
C LEU A 257 -13.24 -5.66 -1.17
N ARG A 258 -13.15 -6.99 -1.35
CA ARG A 258 -13.94 -7.94 -0.54
C ARG A 258 -13.56 -7.92 0.92
N TYR A 259 -12.33 -7.55 1.29
CA TYR A 259 -11.99 -7.25 2.68
C TYR A 259 -12.90 -6.18 3.30
N ARG A 260 -13.18 -5.08 2.57
CA ARG A 260 -14.11 -4.04 3.04
C ARG A 260 -15.53 -4.57 3.09
N TRP A 261 -15.94 -5.37 2.11
CA TRP A 261 -17.27 -6.00 2.11
C TRP A 261 -17.49 -6.96 3.29
N HIS A 262 -16.50 -7.80 3.63
CA HIS A 262 -16.56 -8.69 4.79
C HIS A 262 -16.66 -7.92 6.12
N ASN A 263 -16.03 -6.74 6.19
CA ASN A 263 -16.04 -5.86 7.37
C ASN A 263 -17.19 -4.84 7.38
N LEU A 264 -18.11 -4.89 6.40
CA LEU A 264 -19.24 -3.97 6.29
C LEU A 264 -20.12 -3.94 7.56
N PRO A 265 -20.43 -5.08 8.23
CA PRO A 265 -21.19 -5.05 9.48
C PRO A 265 -20.53 -4.23 10.60
N GLY A 266 -19.20 -4.28 10.72
CA GLY A 266 -18.44 -3.48 11.69
C GLY A 266 -18.54 -1.98 11.40
N ALA A 267 -18.44 -1.60 10.13
CA ALA A 267 -18.60 -0.23 9.68
C ALA A 267 -20.02 0.32 9.89
N GLN A 268 -21.05 -0.52 9.70
CA GLN A 268 -22.44 -0.17 9.98
C GLN A 268 -22.69 0.07 11.47
N GLU A 269 -22.14 -0.79 12.33
CA GLU A 269 -22.24 -0.61 13.78
C GLU A 269 -21.49 0.64 14.25
N LYS A 270 -20.32 0.94 13.67
CA LYS A 270 -19.59 2.19 13.93
C LYS A 270 -20.43 3.42 13.54
N ALA A 271 -21.05 3.44 12.36
CA ALA A 271 -21.94 4.53 11.94
C ALA A 271 -23.10 4.71 12.93
N ARG A 272 -23.78 3.60 13.27
CA ARG A 272 -24.92 3.61 14.20
C ARG A 272 -24.55 4.14 15.58
N ARG A 273 -23.40 3.74 16.13
CA ARG A 273 -22.89 4.22 17.43
C ARG A 273 -22.62 5.73 17.44
N ASN A 274 -22.26 6.29 16.28
CA ASN A 274 -22.02 7.72 16.09
C ASN A 274 -23.27 8.49 15.61
N GLY A 275 -24.44 7.84 15.57
CA GLY A 275 -25.70 8.50 15.20
C GLY A 275 -25.92 8.68 13.69
N TRP A 276 -25.13 8.00 12.86
CA TRP A 276 -25.27 8.01 11.40
C TRP A 276 -25.89 6.71 10.88
N GLN A 277 -26.35 6.75 9.63
CA GLN A 277 -26.82 5.58 8.88
C GLN A 277 -25.69 5.06 7.98
N GLY A 278 -25.94 3.92 7.31
CA GLY A 278 -24.98 3.38 6.35
C GLY A 278 -23.72 2.82 7.02
N ALA A 279 -22.59 2.91 6.32
CA ALA A 279 -21.31 2.37 6.77
C ALA A 279 -20.25 3.47 6.95
N LEU A 280 -19.75 3.60 8.18
CA LEU A 280 -18.59 4.40 8.51
C LEU A 280 -17.43 3.44 8.77
N PHE A 281 -16.55 3.27 7.80
CA PHE A 281 -15.38 2.39 7.97
C PHE A 281 -14.41 2.93 9.03
N PRO A 282 -13.71 2.05 9.77
CA PRO A 282 -12.57 2.40 10.62
C PRO A 282 -11.51 3.20 9.88
N TRP A 283 -10.96 4.26 10.48
CA TRP A 283 -9.79 4.93 9.92
C TRP A 283 -8.60 3.96 9.89
N GLU A 284 -8.40 3.25 11.00
CA GLU A 284 -7.48 2.12 11.09
C GLU A 284 -8.26 0.82 11.24
N SER A 285 -8.22 -0.01 10.20
CA SER A 285 -8.93 -1.29 10.19
C SER A 285 -7.95 -2.44 10.42
N ALA A 286 -8.35 -3.39 11.26
CA ALA A 286 -7.75 -4.72 11.31
C ALA A 286 -8.83 -5.80 11.10
N ARG A 287 -8.50 -7.05 11.46
CA ARG A 287 -9.35 -8.23 11.22
C ARG A 287 -10.75 -8.15 11.84
N SER A 288 -10.92 -7.43 12.94
CA SER A 288 -12.21 -7.27 13.62
C SER A 288 -13.23 -6.48 12.78
N GLY A 289 -12.75 -5.63 11.88
CA GLY A 289 -13.55 -4.59 11.22
C GLY A 289 -13.99 -3.46 12.16
N GLU A 290 -13.53 -3.46 13.42
CA GLU A 290 -13.77 -2.39 14.40
C GLU A 290 -12.74 -1.26 14.24
N GLU A 291 -12.98 -0.12 14.89
CA GLU A 291 -12.03 0.99 14.91
C GLU A 291 -10.81 0.65 15.77
N GLU A 292 -9.64 0.60 15.15
CA GLU A 292 -8.37 0.29 15.82
C GLU A 292 -7.46 1.52 15.97
N THR A 293 -7.91 2.70 15.52
CA THR A 293 -7.16 3.95 15.69
C THR A 293 -6.94 4.23 17.17
N PRO A 294 -5.69 4.41 17.62
CA PRO A 294 -5.42 4.76 19.00
C PRO A 294 -6.11 6.08 19.38
N GLU A 295 -6.84 6.11 20.49
CA GLU A 295 -7.49 7.33 20.97
C GLU A 295 -6.49 8.46 21.26
N PHE A 296 -5.24 8.09 21.59
CA PHE A 296 -4.18 9.02 21.97
C PHE A 296 -2.87 8.71 21.24
N ALA A 297 -2.21 9.77 20.78
CA ALA A 297 -0.85 9.77 20.25
C ALA A 297 0.19 10.00 21.35
N ALA A 298 1.42 10.34 20.95
CA ALA A 298 2.53 10.59 21.85
C ALA A 298 2.22 11.68 22.90
N ILE A 299 2.92 11.59 24.04
CA ILE A 299 2.85 12.58 25.10
C ILE A 299 3.55 13.87 24.66
N ASN A 300 2.88 15.01 24.82
CA ASN A 300 3.53 16.29 24.67
C ASN A 300 4.41 16.53 25.90
N ILE A 301 5.74 16.47 25.71
CA ILE A 301 6.71 16.57 26.81
C ILE A 301 6.67 17.91 27.56
N ARG A 302 6.14 18.97 26.95
CA ARG A 302 6.02 20.29 27.61
C ARG A 302 4.80 20.37 28.51
N THR A 303 3.71 19.68 28.17
CA THR A 303 2.44 19.74 28.91
C THR A 303 2.17 18.51 29.79
N GLY A 304 2.84 17.39 29.52
CA GLY A 304 2.61 16.11 30.20
C GLY A 304 1.30 15.41 29.79
N LEU A 305 0.57 15.94 28.81
CA LEU A 305 -0.69 15.36 28.32
C LEU A 305 -0.46 14.59 27.03
N ARG A 306 -1.18 13.48 26.86
CA ARG A 306 -1.26 12.79 25.57
C ARG A 306 -2.17 13.57 24.64
N GLN A 307 -1.79 13.63 23.37
CA GLN A 307 -2.59 14.25 22.35
C GLN A 307 -3.70 13.28 21.91
N LYS A 308 -4.96 13.75 21.88
CA LYS A 308 -6.06 12.98 21.33
C LYS A 308 -5.89 12.87 19.81
N VAL A 309 -6.10 11.68 19.25
CA VAL A 309 -6.11 11.46 17.80
C VAL A 309 -7.53 11.72 17.29
N ALA A 310 -7.66 12.67 16.37
CA ALA A 310 -8.94 13.08 15.82
C ALA A 310 -9.35 12.28 14.57
N SER A 311 -8.43 11.55 13.92
CA SER A 311 -8.70 10.87 12.65
C SER A 311 -9.91 9.93 12.71
N ALA A 312 -10.00 9.05 13.71
CA ALA A 312 -11.17 8.17 13.85
C ALA A 312 -12.51 8.89 14.08
N GLN A 313 -12.48 10.14 14.53
CA GLN A 313 -13.65 10.95 14.85
C GLN A 313 -14.11 11.82 13.67
N ALA A 314 -13.20 12.23 12.78
CA ALA A 314 -13.48 13.27 11.79
C ALA A 314 -12.86 13.03 10.40
N GLU A 315 -11.90 12.11 10.25
CA GLU A 315 -11.27 11.78 8.97
C GLU A 315 -12.09 10.75 8.19
N HIS A 316 -13.29 11.17 7.79
CA HIS A 316 -14.31 10.29 7.22
C HIS A 316 -14.19 10.09 5.70
N HIS A 317 -13.24 10.78 5.04
CA HIS A 317 -13.08 10.73 3.59
C HIS A 317 -12.78 9.31 3.06
N LEU A 318 -12.15 8.45 3.88
CA LEU A 318 -11.98 7.00 3.63
C LEU A 318 -13.25 6.33 3.09
N VAL A 319 -14.43 6.72 3.60
CA VAL A 319 -15.71 6.14 3.18
C VAL A 319 -15.98 6.38 1.70
N ALA A 320 -15.62 7.56 1.18
CA ALA A 320 -15.72 7.87 -0.24
C ALA A 320 -14.55 7.30 -1.05
N ASP A 321 -13.35 7.14 -0.47
CA ASP A 321 -12.21 6.51 -1.15
C ASP A 321 -12.47 5.04 -1.49
N ILE A 322 -13.12 4.31 -0.57
CA ILE A 322 -13.55 2.92 -0.81
C ILE A 322 -14.56 2.88 -1.97
N ALA A 323 -15.53 3.80 -1.99
CA ALA A 323 -16.50 3.89 -3.07
C ALA A 323 -15.83 4.21 -4.42
N TRP A 324 -14.85 5.11 -4.43
CA TRP A 324 -14.03 5.41 -5.60
C TRP A 324 -13.30 4.16 -6.09
N ALA A 325 -12.62 3.42 -5.22
CA ALA A 325 -11.93 2.20 -5.60
C ALA A 325 -12.86 1.11 -6.16
N VAL A 326 -14.09 0.99 -5.65
CA VAL A 326 -15.13 0.10 -6.21
C VAL A 326 -15.48 0.48 -7.64
N ILE A 327 -15.67 1.77 -7.93
CA ILE A 327 -15.98 2.24 -9.28
C ILE A 327 -14.78 2.07 -10.22
N GLN A 328 -13.57 2.41 -9.77
CA GLN A 328 -12.35 2.18 -10.56
C GLN A 328 -12.16 0.70 -10.89
N TYR A 329 -12.45 -0.21 -9.94
CA TYR A 329 -12.42 -1.64 -10.19
C TYR A 329 -13.41 -2.07 -11.27
N TRP A 330 -14.67 -1.66 -11.14
CA TRP A 330 -15.70 -2.02 -12.11
C TRP A 330 -15.40 -1.45 -13.50
N GLN A 331 -15.05 -0.16 -13.61
CA GLN A 331 -14.72 0.47 -14.89
C GLN A 331 -13.49 -0.16 -15.58
N THR A 332 -12.52 -0.66 -14.79
CA THR A 332 -11.30 -1.29 -15.33
C THR A 332 -11.53 -2.73 -15.78
N THR A 333 -12.43 -3.45 -15.11
CA THR A 333 -12.57 -4.91 -15.27
C THR A 333 -13.82 -5.31 -16.05
N GLY A 334 -14.89 -4.51 -15.98
CA GLY A 334 -16.21 -4.88 -16.44
C GLY A 334 -16.85 -6.01 -15.61
N ASP A 335 -16.43 -6.24 -14.35
CA ASP A 335 -17.02 -7.27 -13.49
C ASP A 335 -18.43 -6.88 -13.02
N GLU A 336 -19.41 -7.13 -13.89
CA GLU A 336 -20.84 -6.93 -13.65
C GLU A 336 -21.35 -7.75 -12.45
N SER A 337 -20.76 -8.92 -12.18
CA SER A 337 -21.19 -9.76 -11.06
C SER A 337 -20.81 -9.11 -9.73
N PHE A 338 -19.60 -8.59 -9.61
CA PHE A 338 -19.15 -7.89 -8.42
C PHE A 338 -19.93 -6.60 -8.19
N ILE A 339 -20.07 -5.74 -9.21
CA ILE A 339 -20.75 -4.45 -9.03
C ILE A 339 -22.23 -4.64 -8.67
N ALA A 340 -22.91 -5.67 -9.20
CA ALA A 340 -24.32 -5.94 -8.89
C ALA A 340 -24.55 -6.50 -7.48
N HIS A 341 -23.51 -7.00 -6.80
CA HIS A 341 -23.61 -7.59 -5.47
C HIS A 341 -22.73 -6.84 -4.46
N GLU A 342 -21.46 -7.24 -4.30
CA GLU A 342 -20.57 -6.67 -3.28
C GLU A 342 -20.32 -5.17 -3.49
N GLY A 343 -20.14 -4.75 -4.75
CA GLY A 343 -19.94 -3.35 -5.13
C GLY A 343 -21.16 -2.48 -4.82
N MET A 344 -22.37 -2.91 -5.22
CA MET A 344 -23.61 -2.19 -4.92
C MET A 344 -23.84 -2.07 -3.42
N ALA A 345 -23.58 -3.13 -2.64
CA ALA A 345 -23.69 -3.07 -1.18
C ALA A 345 -22.75 -2.01 -0.57
N LEU A 346 -21.48 -1.99 -0.98
CA LEU A 346 -20.52 -0.99 -0.53
C LEU A 346 -20.94 0.43 -0.93
N LEU A 347 -21.31 0.66 -2.19
CA LEU A 347 -21.73 1.98 -2.69
C LEU A 347 -22.98 2.50 -1.97
N LEU A 348 -24.02 1.67 -1.82
CA LEU A 348 -25.25 2.10 -1.15
C LEU A 348 -25.03 2.42 0.33
N GLU A 349 -24.29 1.58 1.05
CA GLU A 349 -24.06 1.79 2.49
C GLU A 349 -23.15 2.98 2.76
N THR A 350 -22.12 3.20 1.95
CA THR A 350 -21.26 4.38 2.08
C THR A 350 -21.98 5.66 1.65
N ALA A 351 -22.85 5.62 0.64
CA ALA A 351 -23.71 6.76 0.26
C ALA A 351 -24.74 7.10 1.35
N LYS A 352 -25.37 6.10 1.97
CA LYS A 352 -26.27 6.31 3.14
C LYS A 352 -25.56 7.02 4.28
N PHE A 353 -24.29 6.70 4.53
CA PHE A 353 -23.47 7.42 5.49
C PHE A 353 -23.38 8.90 5.15
N TRP A 354 -22.91 9.27 3.96
CA TRP A 354 -22.76 10.66 3.55
C TRP A 354 -24.08 11.45 3.60
N ILE A 355 -25.17 10.85 3.12
CA ILE A 355 -26.52 11.43 3.20
C ILE A 355 -26.91 11.74 4.65
N SER A 356 -26.60 10.85 5.58
CA SER A 356 -26.92 11.04 7.01
C SER A 356 -25.93 11.93 7.77
N ARG A 357 -24.70 12.06 7.26
CA ARG A 357 -23.60 12.83 7.86
C ARG A 357 -23.69 14.32 7.56
N ALA A 358 -24.31 14.68 6.44
CA ALA A 358 -24.51 16.08 6.06
C ALA A 358 -25.54 16.76 6.97
N VAL A 359 -25.30 18.05 7.22
CA VAL A 359 -26.14 18.90 8.05
C VAL A 359 -26.84 19.95 7.18
N ARG A 360 -28.07 20.31 7.54
CA ARG A 360 -28.84 21.36 6.85
C ARG A 360 -28.44 22.73 7.37
N VAL A 361 -27.99 23.63 6.50
CA VAL A 361 -27.64 25.03 6.79
C VAL A 361 -28.23 25.92 5.70
N ASN A 362 -29.10 26.86 6.07
CA ASN A 362 -29.70 27.85 5.14
C ASN A 362 -30.16 27.24 3.80
N ASP A 363 -31.00 26.22 3.88
CA ASP A 363 -31.56 25.44 2.76
C ASP A 363 -30.58 24.55 1.95
N ARG A 364 -29.28 24.58 2.24
CA ARG A 364 -28.28 23.68 1.63
C ARG A 364 -27.80 22.60 2.61
N LEU A 365 -27.23 21.54 2.06
CA LEU A 365 -26.51 20.54 2.83
C LEU A 365 -25.03 20.91 2.89
N GLU A 366 -24.42 20.75 4.06
CA GLU A 366 -23.01 21.00 4.30
C GLU A 366 -22.39 19.82 5.07
N ILE A 367 -21.07 19.65 4.98
CA ILE A 367 -20.33 18.63 5.73
C ILE A 367 -19.42 19.35 6.71
N HIS A 368 -19.81 19.34 7.98
CA HIS A 368 -19.09 20.04 9.05
C HIS A 368 -18.20 19.11 9.86
N ASP A 369 -17.20 19.67 10.54
CA ASP A 369 -16.36 18.97 11.52
C ASP A 369 -15.68 17.72 10.93
N VAL A 370 -14.85 17.92 9.91
CA VAL A 370 -14.09 16.87 9.22
C VAL A 370 -12.60 17.15 9.19
N ILE A 371 -11.83 16.10 8.92
CA ILE A 371 -10.42 16.14 8.57
C ILE A 371 -10.33 15.64 7.12
N GLY A 372 -9.72 16.42 6.24
CA GLY A 372 -9.38 15.98 4.88
C GLY A 372 -8.06 15.19 4.87
N PRO A 373 -7.54 14.81 3.70
CA PRO A 373 -6.21 14.21 3.60
C PRO A 373 -5.11 15.02 4.28
N ASP A 374 -5.23 16.35 4.36
CA ASP A 374 -4.35 17.16 5.19
C ASP A 374 -4.68 17.04 6.70
N GLU A 375 -4.07 16.06 7.38
CA GLU A 375 -4.25 15.84 8.83
C GLU A 375 -3.72 16.95 9.76
N TYR A 376 -3.08 18.00 9.22
CA TYR A 376 -2.75 19.19 10.01
C TYR A 376 -3.92 20.16 10.14
N THR A 377 -4.90 20.05 9.24
CA THR A 377 -6.13 20.83 9.27
C THR A 377 -7.26 19.98 9.85
N GLU A 378 -7.59 20.22 11.12
CA GLU A 378 -8.58 19.45 11.87
C GLU A 378 -9.87 20.22 12.13
N HIS A 379 -10.99 19.50 12.21
CA HIS A 379 -12.30 20.03 12.61
C HIS A 379 -12.78 21.20 11.73
N VAL A 380 -12.58 21.07 10.42
CA VAL A 380 -12.99 22.08 9.43
C VAL A 380 -14.34 21.76 8.79
N ASN A 381 -14.95 22.79 8.21
CA ASN A 381 -16.22 22.65 7.49
C ASN A 381 -15.98 22.71 5.98
N ASN A 382 -16.76 21.91 5.26
CA ASN A 382 -16.80 21.88 3.81
C ASN A 382 -15.42 21.69 3.17
N ASN A 383 -14.59 20.81 3.74
CA ASN A 383 -13.32 20.42 3.12
C ASN A 383 -13.57 19.95 1.68
N ALA A 384 -12.83 20.51 0.72
CA ALA A 384 -13.07 20.33 -0.70
C ALA A 384 -12.91 18.87 -1.13
N PHE A 385 -11.81 18.22 -0.73
CA PHE A 385 -11.62 16.80 -1.02
C PHE A 385 -12.80 15.97 -0.52
N THR A 386 -13.13 16.09 0.77
CA THR A 386 -14.21 15.34 1.41
C THR A 386 -15.56 15.59 0.76
N SER A 387 -15.89 16.86 0.46
CA SER A 387 -17.21 17.22 -0.08
C SER A 387 -17.41 16.72 -1.51
N TYR A 388 -16.39 16.86 -2.36
CA TYR A 388 -16.44 16.35 -3.74
C TYR A 388 -16.44 14.82 -3.77
N MET A 389 -15.66 14.16 -2.92
CA MET A 389 -15.64 12.70 -2.84
C MET A 389 -16.95 12.13 -2.29
N ALA A 390 -17.57 12.78 -1.31
CA ALA A 390 -18.90 12.44 -0.81
C ALA A 390 -19.98 12.59 -1.91
N TYR A 391 -19.94 13.69 -2.66
CA TYR A 391 -20.81 13.90 -3.83
C TYR A 391 -20.63 12.79 -4.87
N TYR A 392 -19.38 12.49 -5.23
CA TYR A 392 -19.04 11.44 -6.18
C TYR A 392 -19.59 10.09 -5.72
N ASN A 393 -19.38 9.71 -4.46
CA ASN A 393 -19.92 8.46 -3.92
C ASN A 393 -21.45 8.38 -4.09
N VAL A 394 -22.19 9.39 -3.62
CA VAL A 394 -23.66 9.38 -3.71
C VAL A 394 -24.13 9.38 -5.18
N GLN A 395 -23.42 10.08 -6.06
CA GLN A 395 -23.73 10.10 -7.50
C GLN A 395 -23.54 8.71 -8.12
N GLN A 396 -22.43 8.05 -7.85
CA GLN A 396 -22.13 6.72 -8.38
C GLN A 396 -23.09 5.66 -7.80
N ALA A 397 -23.34 5.70 -6.50
CA ALA A 397 -24.31 4.82 -5.85
C ALA A 397 -25.72 4.97 -6.45
N LEU A 398 -26.17 6.20 -6.71
CA LEU A 398 -27.46 6.47 -7.36
C LEU A 398 -27.48 5.93 -8.81
N SER A 399 -26.40 6.15 -9.56
CA SER A 399 -26.26 5.66 -10.93
C SER A 399 -26.37 4.13 -11.00
N ILE A 400 -25.55 3.43 -10.19
CA ILE A 400 -25.54 1.97 -10.09
C ILE A 400 -26.89 1.44 -9.58
N ALA A 401 -27.49 2.05 -8.56
CA ALA A 401 -28.80 1.65 -8.07
C ALA A 401 -29.87 1.67 -9.17
N ARG A 402 -29.86 2.70 -10.03
CA ARG A 402 -30.79 2.79 -11.16
C ARG A 402 -30.46 1.79 -12.26
N GLN A 403 -29.18 1.62 -12.59
CA GLN A 403 -28.72 0.69 -13.63
C GLN A 403 -29.13 -0.76 -13.31
N PHE A 404 -29.01 -1.18 -12.05
CA PHE A 404 -29.34 -2.55 -11.62
C PHE A 404 -30.75 -2.71 -11.02
N GLY A 405 -31.60 -1.69 -11.12
CA GLY A 405 -33.02 -1.77 -10.73
C GLY A 405 -33.25 -1.93 -9.22
N CYS A 406 -32.43 -1.29 -8.38
CA CYS A 406 -32.64 -1.23 -6.93
C CYS A 406 -34.01 -0.58 -6.61
N SER A 407 -34.82 -1.22 -5.76
CA SER A 407 -36.18 -0.79 -5.43
C SER A 407 -36.28 0.09 -4.18
N ASP A 408 -35.17 0.62 -3.66
CA ASP A 408 -35.15 1.50 -2.49
C ASP A 408 -35.45 2.96 -2.92
N ASP A 409 -36.73 3.26 -3.17
CA ASP A 409 -37.19 4.59 -3.58
C ASP A 409 -36.82 5.68 -2.56
N ALA A 410 -36.77 5.33 -1.27
CA ALA A 410 -36.39 6.25 -0.20
C ALA A 410 -34.91 6.62 -0.26
N PHE A 411 -34.03 5.66 -0.58
CA PHE A 411 -32.64 5.95 -0.88
C PHE A 411 -32.51 6.83 -2.13
N ILE A 412 -33.15 6.45 -3.24
CA ILE A 412 -33.08 7.18 -4.52
C ILE A 412 -33.46 8.64 -4.31
N HIS A 413 -34.60 8.90 -3.68
CA HIS A 413 -35.07 10.26 -3.40
C HIS A 413 -34.08 11.05 -2.53
N ARG A 414 -33.57 10.45 -1.44
CA ARG A 414 -32.60 11.13 -0.57
C ARG A 414 -31.27 11.40 -1.27
N ALA A 415 -30.82 10.49 -2.13
CA ALA A 415 -29.61 10.68 -2.92
C ALA A 415 -29.77 11.83 -3.94
N GLU A 416 -30.91 11.90 -4.64
CA GLU A 416 -31.24 13.03 -5.53
C GLU A 416 -31.26 14.36 -4.78
N MET A 417 -31.89 14.41 -3.61
CA MET A 417 -31.92 15.61 -2.76
C MET A 417 -30.52 15.99 -2.27
N PHE A 418 -29.72 15.01 -1.85
CA PHE A 418 -28.34 15.23 -1.44
C PHE A 418 -27.52 15.87 -2.55
N LEU A 419 -27.53 15.30 -3.75
CA LEU A 419 -26.79 15.81 -4.90
C LEU A 419 -27.26 17.21 -5.33
N LYS A 420 -28.55 17.51 -5.19
CA LYS A 420 -29.10 18.82 -5.52
C LYS A 420 -28.70 19.91 -4.51
N GLU A 421 -28.57 19.55 -3.24
CA GLU A 421 -28.52 20.53 -2.15
C GLU A 421 -27.16 20.61 -1.46
N LEU A 422 -26.27 19.63 -1.66
CA LEU A 422 -24.91 19.68 -1.11
C LEU A 422 -24.14 20.87 -1.68
N ARG A 423 -23.62 21.70 -0.77
CA ARG A 423 -22.71 22.78 -1.09
C ARG A 423 -21.32 22.20 -1.33
N LEU A 424 -20.82 22.40 -2.55
CA LEU A 424 -19.42 22.14 -2.89
C LEU A 424 -18.63 23.45 -2.85
N PRO A 425 -17.37 23.45 -2.38
CA PRO A 425 -16.48 24.59 -2.57
C PRO A 425 -16.34 24.94 -4.05
N GLU A 426 -16.33 26.25 -4.34
CA GLU A 426 -16.27 26.77 -5.71
C GLU A 426 -14.87 27.34 -5.99
N ILE A 427 -14.41 27.18 -7.23
CA ILE A 427 -13.15 27.74 -7.72
C ILE A 427 -13.23 29.27 -7.68
N GLN A 428 -12.22 29.90 -7.08
CA GLN A 428 -12.11 31.35 -7.00
C GLN A 428 -11.66 31.96 -8.34
N PRO A 429 -11.81 33.28 -8.55
CA PRO A 429 -11.43 33.93 -9.81
C PRO A 429 -9.95 33.77 -10.22
N ASP A 430 -9.06 33.47 -9.27
CA ASP A 430 -7.64 33.17 -9.51
C ASP A 430 -7.39 31.71 -9.94
N GLY A 431 -8.45 30.90 -10.06
CA GLY A 431 -8.39 29.49 -10.46
C GLY A 431 -8.18 28.52 -9.30
N VAL A 432 -8.02 29.01 -8.05
CA VAL A 432 -7.74 28.17 -6.88
C VAL A 432 -9.05 27.71 -6.23
N LEU A 433 -9.15 26.41 -5.95
CA LEU A 433 -10.21 25.84 -5.13
C LEU A 433 -9.84 25.97 -3.65
N PRO A 434 -10.65 26.62 -2.80
CA PRO A 434 -10.41 26.67 -1.35
C PRO A 434 -10.44 25.26 -0.74
N GLN A 435 -9.46 24.95 0.12
CA GLN A 435 -9.38 23.65 0.81
C GLN A 435 -10.56 23.43 1.76
N ASP A 436 -11.00 24.48 2.46
CA ASP A 436 -12.15 24.49 3.37
C ASP A 436 -12.63 25.94 3.55
N ASP A 437 -13.70 26.14 4.34
CA ASP A 437 -14.29 27.46 4.58
C ASP A 437 -13.34 28.48 5.24
N SER A 438 -12.26 28.03 5.89
CA SER A 438 -11.37 28.86 6.72
C SER A 438 -9.95 29.03 6.15
N PHE A 439 -9.43 28.05 5.40
CA PHE A 439 -8.01 27.97 5.02
C PHE A 439 -7.45 29.23 4.38
N MET A 440 -8.23 29.84 3.47
CA MET A 440 -7.79 31.02 2.72
C MET A 440 -7.55 32.25 3.60
N ALA A 441 -8.19 32.32 4.77
CA ALA A 441 -8.04 33.42 5.73
C ALA A 441 -6.90 33.20 6.74
N LYS A 442 -6.37 31.98 6.85
CA LYS A 442 -5.29 31.64 7.79
C LYS A 442 -3.98 32.32 7.39
N PRO A 443 -3.12 32.72 8.34
CA PRO A 443 -1.81 33.27 8.05
C PRO A 443 -0.90 32.28 7.33
N ALA A 444 -0.22 32.76 6.29
CA ALA A 444 0.89 32.04 5.66
C ALA A 444 2.18 32.25 6.45
N ILE A 445 2.98 31.20 6.61
CA ILE A 445 4.26 31.24 7.31
C ILE A 445 5.40 30.77 6.38
N ASN A 446 6.65 31.06 6.75
CA ASN A 446 7.80 30.55 6.01
C ASN A 446 8.03 29.06 6.34
N LEU A 447 7.78 28.19 5.36
CA LEU A 447 7.89 26.74 5.52
C LEU A 447 9.24 26.15 5.09
N ALA A 448 10.18 26.97 4.59
CA ALA A 448 11.42 26.48 3.98
C ALA A 448 12.21 25.54 4.90
N LYS A 449 12.32 25.85 6.19
CA LYS A 449 13.04 24.99 7.15
C LYS A 449 12.35 23.65 7.41
N TYR A 450 11.02 23.61 7.35
CA TYR A 450 10.25 22.38 7.59
C TYR A 450 10.24 21.49 6.36
N LYS A 451 10.11 22.09 5.16
CA LYS A 451 10.30 21.39 3.87
C LYS A 451 11.67 20.70 3.78
N ALA A 452 12.73 21.36 4.22
CA ALA A 452 14.08 20.79 4.23
C ALA A 452 14.24 19.58 5.17
N ALA A 453 13.31 19.40 6.12
CA ALA A 453 13.27 18.28 7.06
C ALA A 453 11.97 17.47 6.93
N ALA A 454 11.42 17.39 5.71
CA ALA A 454 10.19 16.68 5.40
C ALA A 454 10.22 15.23 5.90
N GLY A 455 9.07 14.75 6.37
CA GLY A 455 8.87 13.38 6.88
C GLY A 455 9.22 13.22 8.36
N LYS A 456 9.71 14.28 9.01
CA LYS A 456 10.12 14.27 10.42
C LYS A 456 9.19 15.04 11.34
N GLN A 457 8.11 15.63 10.80
CA GLN A 457 7.12 16.40 11.56
C GLN A 457 7.73 17.49 12.44
N THR A 458 8.84 18.10 11.97
CA THR A 458 9.62 19.08 12.75
C THR A 458 8.84 20.34 13.08
N ILE A 459 7.77 20.65 12.34
CA ILE A 459 6.83 21.72 12.66
C ILE A 459 6.22 21.56 14.06
N LEU A 460 5.94 20.33 14.49
CA LEU A 460 5.32 20.02 15.79
C LEU A 460 6.30 20.16 16.97
N LEU A 461 7.57 20.45 16.71
CA LEU A 461 8.55 20.81 17.73
C LEU A 461 8.51 22.31 18.07
N ASP A 462 8.09 23.13 17.11
CA ASP A 462 8.02 24.58 17.22
C ASP A 462 6.60 25.07 17.57
N TYR A 463 5.58 24.40 17.02
CA TYR A 463 4.17 24.75 17.18
C TYR A 463 3.37 23.56 17.70
N SER A 464 2.33 23.84 18.48
CA SER A 464 1.31 22.85 18.81
C SER A 464 0.43 22.53 17.60
N ARG A 465 -0.23 21.36 17.57
CA ARG A 465 -1.21 21.06 16.52
C ARG A 465 -2.31 22.12 16.39
N ALA A 466 -2.78 22.68 17.51
CA ALA A 466 -3.80 23.72 17.48
C ALA A 466 -3.30 24.98 16.76
N GLU A 467 -2.03 25.36 16.96
CA GLU A 467 -1.43 26.47 16.21
C GLU A 467 -1.24 26.13 14.73
N VAL A 468 -0.78 24.91 14.42
CA VAL A 468 -0.61 24.44 13.03
C VAL A 468 -1.94 24.44 12.28
N ASN A 469 -3.04 24.03 12.94
CA ASN A 469 -4.40 24.04 12.36
C ASN A 469 -4.83 25.46 11.96
N GLU A 470 -4.31 26.51 12.60
CA GLU A 470 -4.61 27.91 12.30
C GLU A 470 -3.64 28.55 11.29
N MET A 471 -2.90 27.75 10.52
CA MET A 471 -1.92 28.23 9.52
C MET A 471 -2.16 27.65 8.13
N GLN A 472 -1.68 28.33 7.09
CA GLN A 472 -1.64 27.78 5.72
C GLN A 472 -0.47 26.81 5.54
N ILE A 473 -0.60 25.63 6.12
CA ILE A 473 0.40 24.55 6.07
C ILE A 473 -0.31 23.21 5.88
N LEU A 474 0.21 22.39 4.97
CA LEU A 474 -0.34 21.06 4.70
C LEU A 474 0.71 19.99 5.03
N LYS A 475 0.25 18.91 5.66
CA LYS A 475 1.03 17.67 5.84
C LYS A 475 1.29 16.99 4.50
N GLN A 476 0.24 16.90 3.67
CA GLN A 476 0.22 16.16 2.41
C GLN A 476 -0.79 16.76 1.40
N ALA A 477 -0.94 16.12 0.23
CA ALA A 477 -1.87 16.59 -0.80
C ALA A 477 -3.34 16.46 -0.33
N ASP A 478 -4.11 17.56 -0.42
CA ASP A 478 -5.57 17.60 -0.13
C ASP A 478 -6.35 18.00 -1.40
N VAL A 479 -6.38 19.29 -1.76
CA VAL A 479 -6.96 19.75 -3.05
C VAL A 479 -6.21 19.16 -4.25
N VAL A 480 -4.88 19.02 -4.15
CA VAL A 480 -4.07 18.35 -5.17
C VAL A 480 -4.41 16.85 -5.26
N MET A 481 -4.79 16.20 -4.15
CA MET A 481 -5.31 14.83 -4.18
C MET A 481 -6.65 14.76 -4.92
N LEU A 482 -7.52 15.75 -4.72
CA LEU A 482 -8.78 15.83 -5.46
C LEU A 482 -8.55 15.95 -6.98
N ASN A 483 -7.55 16.74 -7.40
CA ASN A 483 -7.14 16.82 -8.81
C ASN A 483 -6.52 15.51 -9.34
N TYR A 484 -6.00 14.65 -8.46
CA TYR A 484 -5.53 13.33 -8.84
C TYR A 484 -6.69 12.34 -9.02
N MET A 485 -7.62 12.27 -8.06
CA MET A 485 -8.68 11.26 -8.00
C MET A 485 -9.87 11.56 -8.92
N LEU A 486 -10.24 12.84 -9.07
CA LEU A 486 -11.36 13.31 -9.90
C LEU A 486 -10.89 14.41 -10.89
N PRO A 487 -9.92 14.12 -11.77
CA PRO A 487 -9.31 15.11 -12.64
C PRO A 487 -10.29 15.77 -13.62
N GLU A 488 -11.36 15.07 -13.99
CA GLU A 488 -12.40 15.54 -14.93
C GLU A 488 -13.30 16.64 -14.36
N GLN A 489 -13.29 16.84 -13.04
CA GLN A 489 -14.04 17.92 -12.39
C GLN A 489 -13.35 19.29 -12.54
N PHE A 490 -12.12 19.32 -13.04
CA PHE A 490 -11.29 20.51 -13.07
C PHE A 490 -10.73 20.78 -14.46
N SER A 491 -10.69 22.05 -14.84
CA SER A 491 -9.92 22.46 -16.01
C SER A 491 -8.42 22.30 -15.72
N ALA A 492 -7.60 22.05 -16.74
CA ALA A 492 -6.16 21.97 -16.52
C ALA A 492 -5.55 23.31 -16.04
N ALA A 493 -6.18 24.45 -16.34
CA ALA A 493 -5.80 25.74 -15.76
C ALA A 493 -6.05 25.78 -14.24
N SER A 494 -7.17 25.25 -13.77
CA SER A 494 -7.50 25.14 -12.33
C SER A 494 -6.59 24.14 -11.63
N CYS A 495 -6.29 22.99 -12.25
CA CYS A 495 -5.32 22.02 -11.71
C CYS A 495 -3.93 22.66 -11.52
N LEU A 496 -3.47 23.44 -12.52
CA LEU A 496 -2.20 24.15 -12.43
C LEU A 496 -2.23 25.22 -11.33
N ALA A 497 -3.30 26.02 -11.24
CA ALA A 497 -3.46 27.04 -10.21
C ALA A 497 -3.47 26.43 -8.79
N ASN A 498 -4.22 25.34 -8.59
CA ASN A 498 -4.22 24.58 -7.34
C ASN A 498 -2.82 24.07 -6.99
N LEU A 499 -2.13 23.42 -7.93
CA LEU A 499 -0.78 22.90 -7.70
C LEU A 499 0.19 24.01 -7.28
N GLN A 500 0.19 25.13 -8.00
CA GLN A 500 1.04 26.29 -7.71
C GLN A 500 0.71 26.97 -6.38
N PHE A 501 -0.55 26.92 -5.94
CA PHE A 501 -0.97 27.48 -4.66
C PHE A 501 -0.62 26.56 -3.47
N TYR A 502 -0.91 25.27 -3.58
CA TYR A 502 -0.82 24.32 -2.48
C TYR A 502 0.56 23.68 -2.32
N GLU A 503 1.32 23.45 -3.39
CA GLU A 503 2.67 22.86 -3.26
C GLU A 503 3.58 23.71 -2.35
N PRO A 504 3.68 25.05 -2.49
CA PRO A 504 4.53 25.85 -1.61
C PRO A 504 4.12 25.77 -0.13
N ARG A 505 2.86 25.43 0.14
CA ARG A 505 2.27 25.28 1.48
C ARG A 505 2.34 23.86 2.04
N THR A 506 2.72 22.87 1.23
CA THR A 506 2.78 21.46 1.63
C THR A 506 4.19 21.09 2.06
N ILE A 507 4.38 20.61 3.29
CA ILE A 507 5.73 20.25 3.78
C ILE A 507 6.12 18.79 3.53
N HIS A 508 5.22 18.01 2.93
CA HIS A 508 5.43 16.62 2.55
C HIS A 508 5.87 15.73 3.73
N ASP A 509 5.23 15.91 4.89
CA ASP A 509 5.49 15.12 6.10
C ASP A 509 4.90 13.70 6.03
N SER A 510 4.17 13.41 4.97
CA SER A 510 3.71 12.07 4.63
C SER A 510 4.41 11.56 3.39
N SER A 511 4.75 10.27 3.41
CA SER A 511 5.36 9.54 2.30
C SER A 511 4.48 9.49 1.05
N LEU A 512 3.17 9.73 1.20
CA LEU A 512 2.17 9.77 0.13
C LEU A 512 2.28 11.02 -0.75
N SER A 513 2.79 12.12 -0.17
CA SER A 513 2.51 13.46 -0.69
C SER A 513 3.19 13.75 -2.03
N LYS A 514 4.48 13.43 -2.15
CA LYS A 514 5.30 13.82 -3.30
C LYS A 514 4.83 13.14 -4.57
N ALA A 515 4.51 11.85 -4.51
CA ALA A 515 4.08 11.11 -5.69
C ALA A 515 2.81 11.69 -6.33
N ILE A 516 1.83 12.08 -5.52
CA ILE A 516 0.59 12.71 -6.01
C ILE A 516 0.87 14.09 -6.62
N HIS A 517 1.70 14.91 -5.96
CA HIS A 517 2.15 16.18 -6.55
C HIS A 517 2.88 15.95 -7.88
N GLY A 518 3.70 14.90 -7.97
CA GLY A 518 4.38 14.50 -9.20
C GLY A 518 3.39 14.13 -10.31
N ILE A 519 2.43 13.26 -10.05
CA ILE A 519 1.43 12.86 -11.05
C ILE A 519 0.62 14.07 -11.55
N VAL A 520 0.19 14.95 -10.64
CA VAL A 520 -0.54 16.17 -11.02
C VAL A 520 0.37 17.14 -11.78
N ALA A 521 1.64 17.29 -11.39
CA ALA A 521 2.62 18.07 -12.12
C ALA A 521 2.83 17.55 -13.56
N ALA A 522 2.90 16.23 -13.76
CA ALA A 522 2.98 15.63 -15.10
C ALA A 522 1.74 15.97 -15.94
N ARG A 523 0.54 15.84 -15.37
CA ARG A 523 -0.73 16.21 -16.04
C ARG A 523 -0.80 17.70 -16.40
N CYS A 524 -0.12 18.55 -15.63
CA CYS A 524 0.00 19.98 -15.89
C CYS A 524 1.19 20.37 -16.80
N GLY A 525 1.93 19.39 -17.34
CA GLY A 525 3.09 19.63 -18.22
C GLY A 525 4.38 20.06 -17.50
N LEU A 526 4.43 20.00 -16.18
CA LEU A 526 5.60 20.35 -15.35
C LEU A 526 6.52 19.13 -15.14
N LEU A 527 7.04 18.56 -16.23
CA LEU A 527 7.73 17.26 -16.21
C LEU A 527 9.01 17.23 -15.37
N THR A 528 9.80 18.30 -15.37
CA THR A 528 11.00 18.38 -14.52
C THR A 528 10.64 18.30 -13.04
N GLN A 529 9.60 19.05 -12.61
CA GLN A 529 9.11 19.02 -11.25
C GLN A 529 8.49 17.65 -10.91
N SER A 530 7.75 17.05 -11.84
CA SER A 530 7.18 15.72 -11.68
C SER A 530 8.26 14.66 -11.44
N TYR A 531 9.35 14.69 -12.22
CA TYR A 531 10.46 13.76 -12.08
C TYR A 531 11.18 13.93 -10.75
N GLN A 532 11.40 15.18 -10.32
CA GLN A 532 11.97 15.46 -9.00
C GLN A 532 11.11 14.87 -7.88
N PHE A 533 9.80 15.11 -7.89
CA PHE A 533 8.90 14.54 -6.88
C PHE A 533 8.89 13.01 -6.88
N TRP A 534 8.89 12.39 -8.06
CA TRP A 534 8.96 10.93 -8.18
C TRP A 534 10.25 10.39 -7.56
N ARG A 535 11.40 10.97 -7.92
CA ARG A 535 12.72 10.59 -7.37
C ARG A 535 12.79 10.73 -5.87
N GLU A 536 12.37 11.87 -5.33
CA GLU A 536 12.33 12.08 -3.88
C GLU A 536 11.39 11.10 -3.17
N GLY A 537 10.32 10.64 -3.84
CA GLY A 537 9.46 9.56 -3.33
C GLY A 537 10.18 8.21 -3.28
N THR A 538 11.05 7.90 -4.25
CA THR A 538 11.86 6.67 -4.24
C THR A 538 12.87 6.64 -3.09
N GLU A 539 13.35 7.81 -2.67
CA GLU A 539 14.40 7.94 -1.64
C GLU A 539 13.88 7.78 -0.20
N ILE A 540 12.58 7.62 0.00
CA ILE A 540 11.99 7.45 1.33
C ILE A 540 12.57 6.20 2.02
N ASP A 541 12.48 5.05 1.36
CA ASP A 541 13.00 3.77 1.90
C ASP A 541 14.33 3.35 1.27
N LEU A 542 14.66 3.85 0.07
CA LEU A 542 15.92 3.54 -0.64
C LEU A 542 17.00 4.62 -0.52
N GLY A 543 16.70 5.72 0.17
CA GLY A 543 17.62 6.84 0.29
C GLY A 543 18.78 6.59 1.26
N ALA A 544 19.50 7.67 1.56
CA ALA A 544 20.71 7.60 2.37
C ALA A 544 20.47 7.42 3.89
N ASP A 545 19.24 7.60 4.37
CA ASP A 545 18.89 7.45 5.79
C ASP A 545 18.57 5.97 6.10
N PRO A 546 19.47 5.22 6.77
CA PRO A 546 19.24 3.80 7.02
C PRO A 546 18.13 3.52 8.04
N HIS A 547 17.63 4.55 8.74
CA HIS A 547 16.61 4.45 9.78
C HIS A 547 15.22 4.86 9.29
N SER A 548 15.05 5.23 8.02
CA SER A 548 13.77 5.70 7.49
C SER A 548 12.65 4.66 7.59
N CYS A 549 13.00 3.37 7.59
CA CYS A 549 12.05 2.25 7.60
C CYS A 549 12.24 1.30 8.79
N ASP A 550 12.81 1.75 9.91
CA ASP A 550 12.98 0.94 11.14
C ASP A 550 11.64 0.40 11.66
N ASP A 551 10.57 1.19 11.53
CA ASP A 551 9.19 0.79 11.88
C ASP A 551 8.49 -0.03 10.78
N GLY A 552 9.18 -0.30 9.67
CA GLY A 552 8.66 -0.94 8.47
C GLY A 552 8.62 0.01 7.27
N ILE A 553 8.61 -0.59 6.08
CA ILE A 553 8.60 0.12 4.79
C ILE A 553 7.31 0.92 4.61
N HIS A 554 7.33 1.99 3.84
CA HIS A 554 6.15 2.80 3.54
C HIS A 554 5.36 2.17 2.39
N ALA A 555 4.34 1.36 2.70
CA ALA A 555 3.64 0.57 1.70
C ALA A 555 3.01 1.45 0.61
N ALA A 556 2.25 2.46 0.99
CA ALA A 556 1.64 3.34 0.01
C ALA A 556 2.67 4.14 -0.82
N ALA A 557 3.82 4.51 -0.26
CA ALA A 557 4.91 5.12 -1.05
C ALA A 557 5.47 4.16 -2.10
N THR A 558 5.58 2.88 -1.76
CA THR A 558 5.94 1.80 -2.69
C THR A 558 4.96 1.74 -3.86
N GLY A 559 3.65 1.76 -3.59
CA GLY A 559 2.62 1.85 -4.63
C GLY A 559 2.71 3.15 -5.44
N ALA A 560 3.05 4.26 -4.78
CA ALA A 560 3.15 5.56 -5.40
C ALA A 560 4.34 5.69 -6.38
N ILE A 561 5.42 4.94 -6.18
CA ILE A 561 6.52 4.81 -7.16
C ILE A 561 5.98 4.23 -8.48
N TRP A 562 5.16 3.18 -8.40
CA TRP A 562 4.50 2.59 -9.57
C TRP A 562 3.50 3.56 -10.20
N LEU A 563 2.68 4.22 -9.39
CA LEU A 563 1.70 5.21 -9.86
C LEU A 563 2.37 6.36 -10.62
N GLY A 564 3.49 6.90 -10.14
CA GLY A 564 4.19 7.97 -10.83
C GLY A 564 4.68 7.57 -12.21
N ALA A 565 5.19 6.34 -12.37
CA ALA A 565 5.59 5.83 -13.67
C ALA A 565 4.41 5.58 -14.61
N ILE A 566 3.35 4.93 -14.10
CA ILE A 566 2.25 4.43 -14.93
C ILE A 566 1.12 5.46 -15.11
N GLN A 567 0.64 6.08 -14.04
CA GLN A 567 -0.41 7.09 -14.11
C GLN A 567 0.11 8.52 -14.27
N GLY A 568 1.37 8.77 -13.91
CA GLY A 568 2.08 10.01 -14.18
C GLY A 568 2.66 10.03 -15.59
N PHE A 569 3.82 9.38 -15.79
CA PHE A 569 4.59 9.50 -17.03
C PHE A 569 4.00 8.75 -18.23
N ALA A 570 3.48 7.53 -18.06
CA ALA A 570 2.74 6.87 -19.15
C ALA A 570 1.32 7.43 -19.33
N GLY A 571 0.82 8.20 -18.35
CA GLY A 571 -0.49 8.83 -18.39
C GLY A 571 -1.67 7.86 -18.46
N VAL A 572 -1.50 6.64 -17.91
CA VAL A 572 -2.56 5.64 -17.83
C VAL A 572 -3.68 6.16 -16.93
N SER A 573 -4.91 6.17 -17.43
CA SER A 573 -6.10 6.45 -16.64
C SER A 573 -7.32 5.73 -17.21
N VAL A 574 -8.36 5.59 -16.39
CA VAL A 574 -9.64 5.01 -16.79
C VAL A 574 -10.70 6.08 -16.62
N ARG A 575 -11.52 6.29 -17.65
CA ARG A 575 -12.60 7.28 -17.66
C ARG A 575 -13.78 6.69 -18.38
N ASP A 576 -14.95 6.69 -17.74
CA ASP A 576 -16.20 6.19 -18.33
C ASP A 576 -16.07 4.78 -18.95
N GLY A 577 -15.26 3.91 -18.35
CA GLY A 577 -15.00 2.55 -18.85
C GLY A 577 -14.05 2.46 -20.05
N GLU A 578 -13.40 3.56 -20.45
CA GLU A 578 -12.37 3.61 -21.50
C GLU A 578 -10.95 3.69 -20.89
N LEU A 579 -9.99 3.00 -21.50
CA LEU A 579 -8.57 3.12 -21.17
C LEU A 579 -7.96 4.31 -21.91
N HIS A 580 -7.28 5.18 -21.18
CA HIS A 580 -6.57 6.33 -21.72
C HIS A 580 -5.07 6.22 -21.49
N LEU A 581 -4.30 6.62 -22.50
CA LEU A 581 -2.85 6.83 -22.45
C LEU A 581 -2.56 8.27 -22.86
N ASN A 582 -1.89 9.01 -21.99
CA ASN A 582 -1.43 10.38 -22.28
C ASN A 582 0.07 10.49 -21.96
N PRO A 583 0.95 9.92 -22.79
CA PRO A 583 2.36 9.78 -22.43
C PRO A 583 3.07 11.13 -22.32
N ALA A 584 3.82 11.30 -21.24
CA ALA A 584 4.66 12.45 -20.97
C ALA A 584 5.90 12.00 -20.18
N LEU A 585 6.89 11.45 -20.90
CA LEU A 585 8.14 10.98 -20.28
C LEU A 585 9.02 12.14 -19.82
N PRO A 586 9.69 11.99 -18.66
CA PRO A 586 10.74 12.93 -18.27
C PRO A 586 11.96 12.78 -19.19
N GLU A 587 12.72 13.86 -19.39
CA GLU A 587 13.89 13.90 -20.30
C GLU A 587 14.95 12.84 -19.97
N GLN A 588 15.01 12.40 -18.71
CA GLN A 588 15.91 11.38 -18.23
C GLN A 588 15.58 10.00 -18.81
N TRP A 589 14.31 9.71 -19.10
CA TRP A 589 13.87 8.39 -19.58
C TRP A 589 13.79 8.37 -21.10
N GLN A 590 14.66 7.57 -21.71
CA GLN A 590 14.66 7.39 -23.16
C GLN A 590 13.51 6.48 -23.60
N GLN A 591 13.15 5.51 -22.76
CA GLN A 591 12.06 4.59 -23.04
C GLN A 591 11.50 4.01 -21.75
N LEU A 592 10.19 3.79 -21.74
CA LEU A 592 9.45 3.09 -20.70
C LEU A 592 8.69 1.91 -21.35
N SER A 593 8.83 0.71 -20.79
CA SER A 593 8.07 -0.47 -21.21
C SER A 593 7.42 -1.16 -20.02
N PHE A 594 6.15 -1.52 -20.16
CA PHE A 594 5.36 -2.09 -19.07
C PHE A 594 4.19 -2.92 -19.58
N PRO A 595 3.80 -3.96 -18.83
CA PRO A 595 2.58 -4.71 -19.08
C PRO A 595 1.37 -4.02 -18.43
N LEU A 596 0.19 -4.21 -19.02
CA LEU A 596 -1.11 -3.91 -18.42
C LEU A 596 -2.07 -5.06 -18.65
N PHE A 597 -3.00 -5.25 -17.73
CA PHE A 597 -4.18 -6.09 -17.89
C PHE A 597 -5.41 -5.18 -17.98
N TRP A 598 -6.17 -5.30 -19.07
CA TRP A 598 -7.33 -4.46 -19.35
C TRP A 598 -8.48 -5.31 -19.89
N GLN A 599 -9.60 -5.39 -19.16
CA GLN A 599 -10.82 -6.10 -19.58
C GLN A 599 -10.58 -7.50 -20.19
N GLY A 600 -9.69 -8.30 -19.58
CA GLY A 600 -9.36 -9.65 -20.04
C GLY A 600 -8.18 -9.74 -21.02
N CYS A 601 -7.65 -8.61 -21.47
CA CYS A 601 -6.54 -8.53 -22.42
C CYS A 601 -5.22 -8.18 -21.70
N GLU A 602 -4.19 -9.00 -21.92
CA GLU A 602 -2.80 -8.63 -21.63
C GLU A 602 -2.29 -7.68 -22.74
N LEU A 603 -1.77 -6.52 -22.33
CA LEU A 603 -1.09 -5.53 -23.17
C LEU A 603 0.39 -5.44 -22.77
N GLN A 604 1.26 -5.22 -23.74
CA GLN A 604 2.62 -4.73 -23.53
C GLN A 604 2.76 -3.38 -24.22
N VAL A 605 3.00 -2.33 -23.45
CA VAL A 605 3.19 -0.96 -23.94
C VAL A 605 4.68 -0.62 -23.88
N THR A 606 5.21 -0.04 -24.94
CA THR A 606 6.57 0.51 -24.99
C THR A 606 6.52 1.88 -25.63
N LEU A 607 7.00 2.91 -24.92
CA LEU A 607 6.95 4.27 -25.42
C LEU A 607 8.29 4.99 -25.21
N ASP A 608 8.64 5.80 -26.19
CA ASP A 608 9.77 6.74 -26.18
C ASP A 608 9.21 8.16 -26.40
N ALA A 609 10.09 9.16 -26.53
CA ALA A 609 9.67 10.55 -26.71
C ALA A 609 8.90 10.83 -28.01
N GLN A 610 8.94 9.93 -29.00
CA GLN A 610 8.31 10.12 -30.31
C GLN A 610 7.21 9.11 -30.61
N ARG A 611 7.28 7.91 -30.04
CA ARG A 611 6.46 6.76 -30.46
C ARG A 611 5.92 5.99 -29.29
N ILE A 612 4.79 5.34 -29.53
CA ILE A 612 4.21 4.33 -28.65
C ILE A 612 3.90 3.07 -29.46
N ALA A 613 4.44 1.95 -29.01
CA ALA A 613 4.16 0.62 -29.51
C ALA A 613 3.28 -0.12 -28.49
N ILE A 614 2.18 -0.69 -28.97
CA ILE A 614 1.23 -1.45 -28.15
C ILE A 614 1.06 -2.81 -28.78
N ARG A 615 1.40 -3.85 -28.02
CA ARG A 615 1.08 -5.24 -28.34
C ARG A 615 -0.03 -5.73 -27.42
N THR A 616 -0.97 -6.48 -27.96
CA THR A 616 -2.10 -7.01 -27.20
C THR A 616 -2.32 -8.50 -27.48
N SER A 617 -2.90 -9.21 -26.52
CA SER A 617 -3.33 -10.61 -26.65
C SER A 617 -4.66 -10.78 -27.39
N ALA A 618 -5.47 -9.71 -27.47
CA ALA A 618 -6.71 -9.66 -28.24
C ALA A 618 -7.05 -8.21 -28.64
N PRO A 619 -7.89 -7.99 -29.69
CA PRO A 619 -8.23 -6.65 -30.13
C PRO A 619 -8.78 -5.77 -29.01
N VAL A 620 -8.27 -4.55 -28.91
CA VAL A 620 -8.61 -3.59 -27.84
C VAL A 620 -8.75 -2.18 -28.42
N SER A 621 -9.69 -1.42 -27.88
CA SER A 621 -9.84 0.01 -28.15
C SER A 621 -9.44 0.82 -26.93
N LEU A 622 -8.68 1.89 -27.15
CA LEU A 622 -8.22 2.80 -26.10
C LEU A 622 -8.06 4.21 -26.67
N ARG A 623 -7.96 5.21 -25.80
CA ARG A 623 -7.68 6.59 -26.20
C ARG A 623 -6.22 6.95 -26.03
N LEU A 624 -5.57 7.35 -27.12
CA LEU A 624 -4.23 7.92 -27.10
C LEU A 624 -4.35 9.44 -27.26
N ASN A 625 -3.94 10.20 -26.23
CA ASN A 625 -4.07 11.67 -26.21
C ASN A 625 -5.49 12.14 -26.62
N GLY A 626 -6.52 11.44 -26.12
CA GLY A 626 -7.93 11.73 -26.36
C GLY A 626 -8.54 11.16 -27.64
N GLN A 627 -7.73 10.70 -28.61
CA GLN A 627 -8.23 10.09 -29.84
C GLN A 627 -8.43 8.58 -29.66
N LEU A 628 -9.57 8.07 -30.10
CA LEU A 628 -9.87 6.63 -30.07
C LEU A 628 -9.06 5.88 -31.12
N ILE A 629 -8.30 4.87 -30.68
CA ILE A 629 -7.53 3.97 -31.54
C ILE A 629 -7.94 2.52 -31.27
N SER A 630 -7.67 1.65 -32.24
CA SER A 630 -7.87 0.20 -32.12
C SER A 630 -6.57 -0.54 -32.42
N VAL A 631 -6.23 -1.51 -31.59
CA VAL A 631 -5.01 -2.31 -31.69
C VAL A 631 -5.42 -3.79 -31.75
N ALA A 632 -5.02 -4.50 -32.81
CA ALA A 632 -5.42 -5.90 -33.03
C ALA A 632 -4.38 -6.93 -32.54
N GLU A 633 -3.11 -6.76 -32.90
CA GLU A 633 -1.99 -7.60 -32.45
C GLU A 633 -0.83 -6.72 -31.96
N GLU A 634 -0.27 -5.92 -32.88
CA GLU A 634 0.75 -4.92 -32.58
C GLU A 634 0.49 -3.67 -33.42
N SER A 635 0.66 -2.48 -32.84
CA SER A 635 0.54 -1.22 -33.54
C SER A 635 1.53 -0.20 -32.98
N VAL A 636 2.11 0.59 -33.87
CA VAL A 636 3.06 1.65 -33.52
C VAL A 636 2.50 2.98 -34.01
N PHE A 637 2.46 3.96 -33.12
CA PHE A 637 1.92 5.28 -33.36
C PHE A 637 3.00 6.34 -33.13
N CYS A 638 3.00 7.39 -33.96
CA CYS A 638 3.82 8.58 -33.72
C CYS A 638 3.03 9.53 -32.81
N LEU A 639 3.58 9.88 -31.65
CA LEU A 639 2.91 10.75 -30.67
C LEU A 639 2.62 12.15 -31.24
N GLY A 640 3.41 12.61 -32.21
CA GLY A 640 3.17 13.88 -32.92
C GLY A 640 1.87 13.94 -33.70
N ASP A 641 1.27 12.79 -34.05
CA ASP A 641 -0.02 12.73 -34.74
C ASP A 641 -1.21 12.96 -33.79
N PHE A 642 -0.96 12.91 -32.47
CA PHE A 642 -1.98 12.97 -31.42
C PHE A 642 -1.75 14.20 -30.52
N ILE A 643 -2.00 15.38 -31.07
CA ILE A 643 -1.80 16.66 -30.35
C ILE A 643 -2.99 16.93 -29.42
N LEU A 644 -2.74 17.00 -28.11
CA LEU A 644 -3.71 17.51 -27.15
C LEU A 644 -3.86 19.03 -27.31
N PRO A 645 -5.09 19.59 -27.37
CA PRO A 645 -5.31 21.04 -27.43
C PRO A 645 -4.70 21.81 -26.24
N PHE A 646 -4.39 21.10 -25.15
CA PHE A 646 -3.92 21.67 -23.89
C PHE A 646 -2.40 21.75 -23.77
N ASN A 647 -1.64 21.18 -24.70
CA ASN A 647 -0.19 21.38 -24.76
C ASN A 647 0.08 22.73 -25.43
N GLY A 648 -0.16 23.80 -24.69
CA GLY A 648 0.30 25.14 -25.01
C GLY A 648 1.82 25.24 -24.91
N THR A 649 2.56 24.49 -25.72
CA THR A 649 3.84 24.98 -26.19
C THR A 649 3.52 26.05 -27.20
N ALA A 650 3.75 27.30 -26.85
CA ALA A 650 3.90 28.37 -27.82
C ALA A 650 5.13 28.07 -28.70
N THR A 651 5.01 27.10 -29.62
CA THR A 651 5.84 27.08 -30.82
C THR A 651 5.25 28.12 -31.73
N THR A 652 5.83 29.32 -31.69
CA THR A 652 5.73 30.30 -32.76
C THR A 652 6.15 29.62 -34.06
N HIS A 653 5.19 29.10 -34.81
CA HIS A 653 5.36 29.00 -36.25
C HIS A 653 5.43 30.44 -36.76
N GLN A 654 6.65 30.92 -37.01
CA GLN A 654 6.85 31.98 -37.97
C GLN A 654 6.40 31.40 -39.32
N GLU A 655 5.24 31.84 -39.79
CA GLU A 655 4.90 31.78 -41.20
C GLU A 655 5.76 32.84 -41.89
N ASP A 656 6.74 32.38 -42.67
CA ASP A 656 7.31 33.17 -43.76
C ASP A 656 6.27 33.23 -44.89
N GLU A 657 5.63 34.39 -45.06
CA GLU A 657 5.30 35.00 -46.36
C GLU A 657 5.16 36.52 -46.24
#